data_AF-A0A5J4X8K6-F1
#
_entry.id   AF-A0A5J4X8K6-F1
#
_cell.length_a   1.000
_cell.length_b   1.000
_cell.length_c   1.000
_cell.angle_alpha   90.00
_cell.angle_beta   90.00
_cell.angle_gamma   90.00
#
_symmetry.space_group_name_H-M   'P 1'
#
loop_
_entity.id
_entity.type
_entity.pdbx_description
1 polymer ?
#
loop_
_entity_poly.entity_id
_entity_poly.type
_entity_poly.pdbx_seq_one_letter_code
_entity_poly.pdbx_strand_id
1 'polypeptide(L)'
;MQLISCANSIALLLGPLIIVIYSSKIREMFKWKAFLKTFLIFVATTLIKMIFSITVDQFVDNESFNFAQGLAAFVESVMDEAGIGFAIQKGTGTESRVWTTGWTWSLCFCLFVRLFPVFVEANRPEFKIDSVIHAIHGSTEILTYTSLSLALWMLMLPWPYIAVGLLTAQFVLFYYINDRQIRRHKNPDTPDLVQYVMTDEEYKSTNEQLVKNKTYAQKTSIIGLVIQIFMILSKIYPKIYYIAGDIITKYIGANAAPFWQTSLFFILQTLLEEVISLPFSLYHVFVHAKDSEFNKTSGAQFFKDLIFNFVLGIVMGIPMYLGLFWVLDQHFGGDYYWLYGFAFFTGFTIIMQVLYPLFIMPFVNKFTPLKQIDSDVFDKVNQFCEKLGFKTDNIVVMDTSKRDSHSNAMMMDSFGVRRIILFDSLLTLAGIDTKAKDNKFQEKIETKQLDQNKKQDNNDGEQQKPLFDQQNENQKENKEEIVEIIEQKEPERRPAVISVDNICAVLAHEIGHQKHRHIYQLLISILSQVLFFFWLFSVFAKSPIFPYIYGFVDKDGNTDKEYRQILAVLLGIMGIAIPLGQFMSPLWAWVTRHFEVVADEYAKNNGQDLGTALVILFQQNLKDLNPDPLYSFFYDNHPPLRDRLKALNWKGDASLVQKRSDMRKLMKEIEEKEQKEIQRKKDEQKRK
;
A
#
# COMPACT_ATOMS: atom_id res chain seq x y z
N MET A 1 -56.60 28.16 -20.26
CA MET A 1 -55.85 26.88 -20.16
C MET A 1 -54.35 27.12 -20.00
N GLN A 2 -53.68 27.78 -20.94
CA GLN A 2 -52.25 28.14 -20.82
C GLN A 2 -51.91 28.90 -19.54
N LEU A 3 -52.68 29.95 -19.20
CA LEU A 3 -52.49 30.70 -17.95
C LEU A 3 -52.60 29.81 -16.71
N ILE A 4 -53.54 28.86 -16.70
CA ILE A 4 -53.78 27.95 -15.57
C ILE A 4 -52.62 26.94 -15.46
N SER A 5 -52.18 26.37 -16.58
CA SER A 5 -51.02 25.46 -16.60
C SER A 5 -49.75 26.17 -16.14
N CYS A 6 -49.48 27.36 -16.68
CA CYS A 6 -48.31 28.15 -16.34
C CYS A 6 -48.32 28.58 -14.87
N ALA A 7 -49.45 29.11 -14.37
CA ALA A 7 -49.58 29.51 -12.98
C ALA A 7 -49.41 28.33 -12.01
N ASN A 8 -50.01 27.17 -12.31
CA ASN A 8 -49.90 25.98 -11.47
C ASN A 8 -48.47 25.44 -11.46
N SER A 9 -47.80 25.33 -12.61
CA SER A 9 -46.42 24.84 -12.68
C SER A 9 -45.43 25.80 -12.02
N ILE A 10 -45.60 27.12 -12.17
CA ILE A 10 -44.78 28.12 -11.48
C ILE A 10 -45.02 28.06 -9.97
N ALA A 11 -46.27 27.94 -9.53
CA ALA A 11 -46.60 27.82 -8.12
C ALA A 11 -46.04 26.52 -7.49
N LEU A 12 -46.07 25.41 -8.22
CA LEU A 12 -45.47 24.15 -7.77
C LEU A 12 -43.94 24.20 -7.73
N LEU A 13 -43.31 24.89 -8.68
CA LEU A 13 -41.86 25.03 -8.75
C LEU A 13 -41.32 25.98 -7.66
N LEU A 14 -41.93 27.16 -7.51
CA LEU A 14 -41.43 28.24 -6.64
C LEU A 14 -42.13 28.31 -5.28
N GLY A 15 -43.32 27.73 -5.12
CA GLY A 15 -44.08 27.75 -3.87
C GLY A 15 -43.31 27.16 -2.69
N PRO A 16 -42.75 25.94 -2.79
CA PRO A 16 -41.92 25.36 -1.73
C PRO A 16 -40.72 26.24 -1.37
N LEU A 17 -40.05 26.81 -2.38
CA LEU A 17 -38.92 27.73 -2.19
C LEU A 17 -39.33 28.98 -1.40
N ILE A 18 -40.45 29.62 -1.75
CA ILE A 18 -40.97 30.80 -1.06
C ILE A 18 -41.33 30.45 0.39
N ILE A 19 -42.02 29.32 0.61
CA ILE A 19 -42.40 28.86 1.95
C ILE A 19 -41.15 28.63 2.82
N VAL A 20 -40.10 28.01 2.28
CA VAL A 20 -38.86 27.81 3.06
C VAL A 20 -38.16 29.14 3.35
N ILE A 21 -38.09 30.07 2.39
CA ILE A 21 -37.48 31.40 2.62
C ILE A 21 -38.18 32.16 3.75
N TYR A 22 -39.51 32.07 3.83
CA TYR A 22 -40.30 32.78 4.84
C TYR A 22 -40.41 32.04 6.17
N SER A 23 -40.35 30.70 6.17
CA SER A 23 -40.45 29.89 7.39
C SER A 23 -39.11 29.68 8.11
N SER A 24 -37.99 30.06 7.48
CA SER A 24 -36.64 29.89 8.02
C SER A 24 -35.95 31.22 8.34
N LYS A 25 -34.93 31.19 9.21
CA LYS A 25 -34.03 32.34 9.45
C LYS A 25 -33.16 32.72 8.25
N ILE A 26 -33.33 32.06 7.11
CA ILE A 26 -32.50 32.24 5.91
C ILE A 26 -32.57 33.68 5.39
N ARG A 27 -33.73 34.35 5.54
CA ARG A 27 -33.88 35.78 5.20
C ARG A 27 -32.93 36.68 5.99
N GLU A 28 -32.69 36.39 7.26
CA GLU A 28 -31.75 37.13 8.13
C GLU A 28 -30.29 36.79 7.81
N MET A 29 -30.08 35.62 7.22
CA MET A 29 -28.77 35.07 6.85
C MET A 29 -28.34 35.41 5.42
N PHE A 30 -29.18 36.08 4.62
CA PHE A 30 -28.87 36.37 3.23
C PHE A 30 -27.75 37.41 3.07
N LYS A 31 -26.75 37.12 2.24
CA LYS A 31 -25.63 38.03 1.93
C LYS A 31 -25.53 38.30 0.44
N TRP A 32 -25.83 39.54 0.02
CA TRP A 32 -25.79 39.97 -1.40
C TRP A 32 -24.48 39.66 -2.12
N LYS A 33 -23.32 39.86 -1.47
CA LYS A 33 -22.01 39.54 -2.07
C LYS A 33 -21.84 38.04 -2.34
N ALA A 34 -22.37 37.18 -1.46
CA ALA A 34 -22.30 35.73 -1.62
C ALA A 34 -23.26 35.26 -2.72
N PHE A 35 -24.47 35.83 -2.77
CA PHE A 35 -25.42 35.60 -3.85
C PHE A 35 -24.81 35.92 -5.22
N LEU A 36 -24.30 37.15 -5.42
CA LEU A 36 -23.76 37.56 -6.72
C LEU A 36 -22.57 36.70 -7.17
N LYS A 37 -21.67 36.36 -6.24
CA LYS A 37 -20.54 35.47 -6.53
C LYS A 37 -21.03 34.08 -6.96
N THR A 38 -21.98 33.52 -6.22
CA THR A 38 -22.52 32.17 -6.50
C THR A 38 -23.25 32.14 -7.84
N PHE A 39 -24.05 33.17 -8.13
CA PHE A 39 -24.74 33.32 -9.41
C PHE A 39 -23.75 33.33 -10.59
N LEU A 40 -22.68 34.13 -10.51
CA LEU A 40 -21.68 34.21 -11.56
C LEU A 40 -20.96 32.87 -11.78
N ILE A 41 -20.66 32.15 -10.70
CA ILE A 41 -20.05 30.82 -10.78
C ILE A 41 -21.01 29.81 -11.41
N PHE A 42 -22.29 29.84 -11.04
CA PHE A 42 -23.31 28.98 -11.63
C PHE A 42 -23.44 29.18 -13.14
N VAL A 43 -23.46 30.44 -13.59
CA VAL A 43 -23.50 30.76 -15.02
C VAL A 43 -22.24 30.24 -15.72
N ALA A 44 -21.06 30.43 -15.13
CA ALA A 44 -19.81 29.95 -15.69
C ALA A 44 -19.76 28.42 -15.79
N THR A 45 -20.16 27.69 -14.74
CA THR A 45 -20.18 26.22 -14.77
C THR A 45 -21.18 25.69 -15.78
N THR A 46 -22.35 26.32 -15.90
CA THR A 46 -23.37 25.93 -16.89
C THR A 46 -22.88 26.14 -18.31
N LEU A 47 -22.19 27.25 -18.60
CA LEU A 47 -21.58 27.49 -19.92
C LEU A 47 -20.52 26.45 -20.26
N ILE A 48 -19.66 26.10 -19.31
CA ILE A 48 -18.62 25.09 -19.53
C ILE A 48 -19.25 23.71 -19.74
N LYS A 49 -20.29 23.35 -18.98
CA LYS A 49 -21.07 22.12 -19.19
C LYS A 49 -21.66 22.07 -20.59
N MET A 50 -22.29 23.15 -21.05
CA MET A 50 -22.85 23.22 -22.40
C MET A 50 -21.77 23.02 -23.48
N ILE A 51 -20.61 23.68 -23.34
CA ILE A 51 -19.49 23.52 -24.27
C ILE A 51 -19.00 22.06 -24.26
N PHE A 52 -18.88 21.44 -23.08
CA PHE A 52 -18.47 20.06 -22.94
C PHE A 52 -19.47 19.10 -23.61
N SER A 53 -20.76 19.22 -23.32
CA SER A 53 -21.79 18.36 -23.90
C SER A 53 -21.87 18.51 -25.43
N ILE A 54 -21.76 19.73 -25.96
CA ILE A 54 -21.66 19.97 -27.41
C ILE A 54 -20.42 19.29 -28.01
N THR A 55 -19.30 19.34 -27.30
CA THR A 55 -18.05 18.73 -27.76
C THR A 55 -18.18 17.20 -27.77
N VAL A 56 -18.71 16.61 -26.69
CA VAL A 56 -18.92 15.16 -26.58
C VAL A 56 -19.86 14.66 -27.68
N ASP A 57 -20.96 15.35 -27.94
CA ASP A 57 -21.91 14.99 -29.01
C ASP A 57 -21.26 14.94 -30.41
N GLN A 58 -20.21 15.73 -30.67
CA GLN A 58 -19.48 15.70 -31.94
C GLN A 58 -18.56 14.49 -32.11
N PHE A 59 -18.23 13.79 -31.03
CA PHE A 59 -17.29 12.66 -31.03
C PHE A 59 -17.94 11.30 -30.75
N VAL A 60 -19.27 11.25 -30.63
CA VAL A 60 -19.99 10.04 -30.20
C VAL A 60 -20.78 9.45 -31.35
N ASP A 61 -20.32 8.29 -31.84
CA ASP A 61 -21.09 7.44 -32.75
C ASP A 61 -22.24 6.73 -32.01
N ASN A 62 -23.31 6.36 -32.73
CA ASN A 62 -24.53 5.77 -32.17
C ASN A 62 -24.30 4.51 -31.30
N GLU A 63 -23.21 3.75 -31.51
CA GLU A 63 -22.89 2.55 -30.70
C GLU A 63 -22.30 2.89 -29.31
N SER A 64 -21.79 4.11 -29.12
CA SER A 64 -21.15 4.56 -27.87
C SER A 64 -22.07 5.41 -26.99
N PHE A 65 -23.34 5.55 -27.37
CA PHE A 65 -24.29 6.50 -26.81
C PHE A 65 -24.46 6.39 -25.28
N ASN A 66 -24.53 5.16 -24.75
CA ASN A 66 -24.70 4.94 -23.30
C ASN A 66 -23.46 5.35 -22.48
N PHE A 67 -22.26 5.12 -23.01
CA PHE A 67 -21.02 5.53 -22.34
C PHE A 67 -20.87 7.05 -22.36
N ALA A 68 -21.17 7.68 -23.49
CA ALA A 68 -21.15 9.13 -23.64
C ALA A 68 -22.14 9.84 -22.72
N GLN A 69 -23.38 9.35 -22.64
CA GLN A 69 -24.37 9.86 -21.70
C GLN A 69 -23.93 9.68 -20.24
N GLY A 70 -23.35 8.53 -19.89
CA GLY A 70 -22.79 8.29 -18.57
C GLY A 70 -21.65 9.24 -18.22
N LEU A 71 -20.73 9.49 -19.16
CA LEU A 71 -19.62 10.42 -19.00
C LEU A 71 -20.09 11.88 -18.90
N ALA A 72 -21.05 12.28 -19.72
CA ALA A 72 -21.65 13.62 -19.67
C ALA A 72 -22.34 13.86 -18.32
N ALA A 73 -23.17 12.91 -17.86
CA ALA A 73 -23.83 12.99 -16.56
C ALA A 73 -22.82 13.05 -15.40
N PHE A 74 -21.74 12.27 -15.47
CA PHE A 74 -20.67 12.30 -14.47
C PHE A 74 -19.97 13.67 -14.42
N VAL A 75 -19.56 14.22 -15.57
CA VAL A 75 -18.92 15.52 -15.66
C VAL A 75 -19.86 16.64 -15.18
N GLU A 76 -21.14 16.57 -15.54
CA GLU A 76 -22.14 17.51 -15.05
C GLU A 76 -22.27 17.51 -13.52
N SER A 77 -22.28 16.32 -12.88
CA SER A 77 -22.31 16.18 -11.43
C SER A 77 -21.06 16.75 -10.76
N VAL A 78 -19.87 16.39 -11.26
CA VAL A 78 -18.57 16.88 -10.73
C VAL A 78 -18.48 18.40 -10.84
N MET A 79 -18.96 18.97 -11.94
CA MET A 79 -18.93 20.42 -12.16
C MET A 79 -19.90 21.19 -11.28
N ASP A 80 -21.07 20.62 -10.94
CA ASP A 80 -21.98 21.23 -9.95
C ASP A 80 -21.34 21.24 -8.57
N GLU A 81 -20.76 20.13 -8.14
CA GLU A 81 -20.09 20.02 -6.84
C GLU A 81 -18.89 20.97 -6.73
N ALA A 82 -18.04 20.99 -7.76
CA ALA A 82 -16.89 21.90 -7.82
C ALA A 82 -17.32 23.38 -7.84
N GLY A 83 -18.40 23.70 -8.58
CA GLY A 83 -18.96 25.04 -8.65
C GLY A 83 -19.48 25.54 -7.29
N ILE A 84 -20.25 24.71 -6.59
CA ILE A 84 -20.74 25.02 -5.23
C ILE A 84 -19.54 25.19 -4.28
N GLY A 85 -18.56 24.28 -4.32
CA GLY A 85 -17.34 24.37 -3.49
C GLY A 85 -16.56 25.67 -3.74
N PHE A 86 -16.39 26.07 -4.99
CA PHE A 86 -15.69 27.30 -5.36
C PHE A 86 -16.43 28.57 -4.93
N ALA A 87 -17.77 28.54 -4.96
CA ALA A 87 -18.60 29.64 -4.45
C ALA A 87 -18.38 29.85 -2.94
N ILE A 88 -18.23 28.76 -2.19
CA ILE A 88 -17.95 28.75 -0.75
C ILE A 88 -16.51 29.23 -0.44
N GLN A 89 -15.53 29.01 -1.32
CA GLN A 89 -14.12 29.34 -1.08
C GLN A 89 -13.81 30.86 -1.10
N LYS A 90 -13.70 31.48 0.08
CA LYS A 90 -12.84 32.64 0.50
C LYS A 90 -13.37 33.22 1.81
N GLY A 91 -12.60 33.12 2.91
CA GLY A 91 -12.83 33.83 4.17
C GLY A 91 -13.88 33.19 5.08
N THR A 92 -13.43 32.69 6.23
CA THR A 92 -14.19 32.37 7.46
C THR A 92 -15.71 32.41 7.28
N GLY A 93 -16.29 31.31 6.79
CA GLY A 93 -17.69 31.23 6.43
C GLY A 93 -18.57 31.16 7.66
N THR A 94 -19.11 32.30 8.10
CA THR A 94 -20.30 32.34 8.95
C THR A 94 -21.39 31.46 8.32
N GLU A 95 -22.07 30.63 9.11
CA GLU A 95 -23.22 29.79 8.74
C GLU A 95 -24.09 30.41 7.62
N SER A 96 -24.43 31.69 7.79
CA SER A 96 -25.17 32.54 6.85
C SER A 96 -24.71 32.51 5.38
N ARG A 97 -23.40 32.41 5.13
CA ARG A 97 -22.83 32.45 3.78
C ARG A 97 -22.97 31.12 3.04
N VAL A 98 -22.85 30.00 3.75
CA VAL A 98 -23.02 28.66 3.16
C VAL A 98 -24.47 28.47 2.76
N TRP A 99 -25.40 28.83 3.65
CA TRP A 99 -26.82 28.86 3.33
C TRP A 99 -27.12 29.77 2.14
N THR A 100 -26.63 31.01 2.13
CA THR A 100 -26.84 31.90 0.97
C THR A 100 -26.34 31.28 -0.34
N THR A 101 -25.19 30.61 -0.32
CA THR A 101 -24.59 29.97 -1.50
C THR A 101 -25.44 28.79 -1.98
N GLY A 102 -25.79 27.88 -1.09
CA GLY A 102 -26.68 26.76 -1.39
C GLY A 102 -28.01 27.18 -1.99
N TRP A 103 -28.66 28.14 -1.35
CA TRP A 103 -29.92 28.71 -1.84
C TRP A 103 -29.78 29.38 -3.19
N THR A 104 -28.71 30.15 -3.39
CA THR A 104 -28.48 30.82 -4.68
C THR A 104 -28.30 29.79 -5.79
N TRP A 105 -27.55 28.71 -5.53
CA TRP A 105 -27.34 27.64 -6.51
C TRP A 105 -28.65 26.94 -6.87
N SER A 106 -29.43 26.52 -5.88
CA SER A 106 -30.75 25.87 -6.09
C SER A 106 -31.71 26.79 -6.85
N LEU A 107 -31.72 28.09 -6.52
CA LEU A 107 -32.54 29.08 -7.21
C LEU A 107 -32.12 29.24 -8.67
N CYS A 108 -30.82 29.38 -8.94
CA CYS A 108 -30.31 29.51 -10.30
C CYS A 108 -30.61 28.26 -11.12
N PHE A 109 -30.37 27.08 -10.56
CA PHE A 109 -30.70 25.82 -11.21
C PHE A 109 -32.17 25.77 -11.62
N CYS A 110 -33.09 26.13 -10.72
CA CYS A 110 -34.50 26.15 -11.08
C CYS A 110 -34.90 27.21 -12.10
N LEU A 111 -34.37 28.42 -12.00
CA LEU A 111 -34.69 29.49 -12.94
C LEU A 111 -34.11 29.23 -14.33
N PHE A 112 -32.91 28.67 -14.43
CA PHE A 112 -32.23 28.51 -15.73
C PHE A 112 -32.45 27.14 -16.35
N VAL A 113 -32.56 26.06 -15.55
CA VAL A 113 -32.68 24.69 -16.07
C VAL A 113 -34.13 24.22 -16.13
N ARG A 114 -34.97 24.60 -15.16
CA ARG A 114 -36.33 24.03 -15.02
C ARG A 114 -37.47 24.98 -15.43
N LEU A 115 -37.29 26.29 -15.28
CA LEU A 115 -38.33 27.26 -15.61
C LEU A 115 -38.63 27.31 -17.12
N PHE A 116 -37.60 27.18 -17.96
CA PHE A 116 -37.77 27.24 -19.41
C PHE A 116 -38.58 26.06 -19.97
N PRO A 117 -38.28 24.78 -19.64
CA PRO A 117 -39.14 23.65 -20.01
C PRO A 117 -40.57 23.78 -19.51
N VAL A 118 -40.75 24.25 -18.27
CA VAL A 118 -42.08 24.52 -17.69
C VAL A 118 -42.84 25.57 -18.48
N PHE A 119 -42.17 26.66 -18.89
CA PHE A 119 -42.78 27.72 -19.70
C PHE A 119 -43.12 27.26 -21.12
N VAL A 120 -42.23 26.47 -21.74
CA VAL A 120 -42.46 25.91 -23.09
C VAL A 120 -43.66 24.96 -23.08
N GLU A 121 -43.75 24.04 -22.10
CA GLU A 121 -44.87 23.10 -22.01
C GLU A 121 -46.18 23.78 -21.60
N ALA A 122 -46.13 24.77 -20.71
CA ALA A 122 -47.32 25.51 -20.30
C ALA A 122 -47.92 26.39 -21.41
N ASN A 123 -47.14 26.75 -22.43
CA ASN A 123 -47.60 27.50 -23.61
C ASN A 123 -48.20 26.62 -24.70
N ARG A 124 -48.20 25.29 -24.55
CA ARG A 124 -48.91 24.42 -25.50
C ARG A 124 -50.43 24.61 -25.40
N PRO A 125 -51.17 24.46 -26.51
CA PRO A 125 -52.62 24.69 -26.56
C PRO A 125 -53.42 23.68 -25.73
N GLU A 126 -52.87 22.48 -25.50
CA GLU A 126 -53.49 21.42 -24.70
C GLU A 126 -52.78 21.29 -23.34
N PHE A 127 -53.56 21.06 -22.28
CA PHE A 127 -53.01 20.82 -20.95
C PHE A 127 -52.32 19.44 -20.92
N LYS A 128 -51.00 19.43 -20.70
CA LYS A 128 -50.22 18.21 -20.50
C LYS A 128 -49.77 18.10 -19.06
N ILE A 129 -49.91 16.90 -18.48
CA ILE A 129 -49.43 16.59 -17.13
C ILE A 129 -47.90 16.74 -17.01
N ASP A 130 -47.18 16.68 -18.13
CA ASP A 130 -45.72 16.82 -18.19
C ASP A 130 -45.24 18.14 -17.58
N SER A 131 -45.96 19.25 -17.78
CA SER A 131 -45.59 20.54 -17.17
C SER A 131 -45.70 20.54 -15.65
N VAL A 132 -46.60 19.72 -15.10
CA VAL A 132 -46.78 19.51 -13.66
C VAL A 132 -45.69 18.59 -13.12
N ILE A 133 -45.37 17.51 -13.83
CA ILE A 133 -44.29 16.58 -13.47
C ILE A 133 -42.94 17.30 -13.46
N HIS A 134 -42.63 18.10 -14.48
CA HIS A 134 -41.41 18.90 -14.53
C HIS A 134 -41.31 19.91 -13.38
N ALA A 135 -42.44 20.53 -12.99
CA ALA A 135 -42.47 21.45 -11.84
C ALA A 135 -42.27 20.74 -10.49
N ILE A 136 -42.83 19.53 -10.32
CA ILE A 136 -42.62 18.70 -9.12
C ILE A 136 -41.18 18.19 -9.05
N HIS A 137 -40.63 17.65 -10.14
CA HIS A 137 -39.22 17.24 -10.18
C HIS A 137 -38.28 18.41 -9.90
N GLY A 138 -38.54 19.57 -10.51
CA GLY A 138 -37.78 20.78 -10.26
C GLY A 138 -37.80 21.19 -8.79
N SER A 139 -38.97 21.16 -8.12
CA SER A 139 -39.05 21.51 -6.69
C SER A 139 -38.40 20.46 -5.77
N THR A 140 -38.44 19.18 -6.12
CA THR A 140 -37.68 18.14 -5.38
C THR A 140 -36.17 18.32 -5.53
N GLU A 141 -35.69 18.71 -6.72
CA GLU A 141 -34.27 18.97 -6.95
C GLU A 141 -33.78 20.23 -6.20
N ILE A 142 -34.62 21.27 -6.05
CA ILE A 142 -34.33 22.41 -5.14
C ILE A 142 -34.01 21.88 -3.75
N LEU A 143 -34.88 21.01 -3.22
CA LEU A 143 -34.67 20.42 -1.90
C LEU A 143 -33.38 19.59 -1.87
N THR A 144 -33.05 18.86 -2.95
CA THR A 144 -31.81 18.09 -3.05
C THR A 144 -30.56 18.98 -3.04
N TYR A 145 -30.49 20.04 -3.85
CA TYR A 145 -29.34 20.96 -3.89
C TYR A 145 -29.22 21.80 -2.61
N THR A 146 -30.35 22.15 -2.00
CA THR A 146 -30.36 22.83 -0.71
C THR A 146 -29.91 21.88 0.41
N SER A 147 -30.31 20.61 0.35
CA SER A 147 -29.82 19.54 1.23
C SER A 147 -28.35 19.20 0.97
N LEU A 148 -27.87 19.31 -0.26
CA LEU A 148 -26.46 19.17 -0.63
C LEU A 148 -25.64 20.32 -0.05
N SER A 149 -26.17 21.55 -0.09
CA SER A 149 -25.53 22.70 0.55
C SER A 149 -25.55 22.60 2.08
N LEU A 150 -26.61 22.01 2.65
CA LEU A 150 -26.68 21.64 4.06
C LEU A 150 -25.70 20.49 4.36
N ALA A 151 -25.52 19.52 3.47
CA ALA A 151 -24.54 18.44 3.60
C ALA A 151 -23.10 18.97 3.47
N LEU A 152 -22.85 19.95 2.61
CA LEU A 152 -21.59 20.68 2.49
C LEU A 152 -21.34 21.61 3.69
N TRP A 153 -22.41 22.11 4.31
CA TRP A 153 -22.36 22.77 5.61
C TRP A 153 -22.16 21.76 6.76
N MET A 154 -22.69 20.55 6.66
CA MET A 154 -22.42 19.44 7.58
C MET A 154 -21.01 18.85 7.38
N LEU A 155 -20.42 19.03 6.21
CA LEU A 155 -18.99 18.88 5.96
C LEU A 155 -18.18 20.04 6.59
N MET A 156 -18.84 21.09 7.11
CA MET A 156 -18.24 22.05 8.06
C MET A 156 -18.54 21.69 9.53
N LEU A 157 -19.32 20.63 9.80
CA LEU A 157 -19.49 19.92 11.08
C LEU A 157 -18.47 18.75 11.14
N PRO A 158 -18.23 18.15 12.31
CA PRO A 158 -16.90 18.01 12.85
C PRO A 158 -16.12 16.87 12.16
N TRP A 159 -15.18 17.26 11.28
CA TRP A 159 -14.30 16.35 10.54
C TRP A 159 -13.66 15.20 11.33
N PRO A 160 -13.32 15.30 12.64
CA PRO A 160 -12.82 14.16 13.40
C PRO A 160 -13.87 13.07 13.54
N TYR A 161 -15.15 13.42 13.59
CA TYR A 161 -16.26 12.46 13.68
C TYR A 161 -16.57 11.87 12.31
N ILE A 162 -16.35 12.60 11.21
CA ILE A 162 -16.40 12.03 9.85
C ILE A 162 -15.25 11.04 9.68
N ALA A 163 -14.03 11.41 10.06
CA ALA A 163 -12.87 10.52 10.03
C ALA A 163 -13.11 9.28 10.92
N VAL A 164 -13.58 9.46 12.15
CA VAL A 164 -13.96 8.36 13.05
C VAL A 164 -15.09 7.52 12.47
N GLY A 165 -16.10 8.14 11.85
CA GLY A 165 -17.23 7.45 11.23
C GLY A 165 -16.79 6.59 10.04
N LEU A 166 -15.96 7.13 9.14
CA LEU A 166 -15.38 6.41 8.01
C LEU A 166 -14.47 5.27 8.49
N LEU A 167 -13.62 5.54 9.47
CA LEU A 167 -12.71 4.56 10.05
C LEU A 167 -13.47 3.43 10.77
N THR A 168 -14.58 3.75 11.44
CA THR A 168 -15.48 2.77 12.07
C THR A 168 -16.24 1.97 11.00
N ALA A 169 -16.76 2.61 9.96
CA ALA A 169 -17.45 1.94 8.86
C ALA A 169 -16.51 0.98 8.12
N GLN A 170 -15.28 1.43 7.86
CA GLN A 170 -14.20 0.61 7.31
C GLN A 170 -13.95 -0.60 8.22
N PHE A 171 -13.74 -0.37 9.51
CA PHE A 171 -13.51 -1.45 10.47
C PHE A 171 -14.65 -2.47 10.46
N VAL A 172 -15.92 -2.03 10.51
CA VAL A 172 -17.09 -2.93 10.51
C VAL A 172 -17.13 -3.79 9.25
N LEU A 173 -16.90 -3.19 8.08
CA LEU A 173 -16.86 -3.92 6.81
C LEU A 173 -15.76 -4.99 6.81
N PHE A 174 -14.52 -4.61 7.13
CA PHE A 174 -13.40 -5.55 7.11
C PHE A 174 -13.46 -6.58 8.24
N TYR A 175 -14.06 -6.25 9.38
CA TYR A 175 -14.35 -7.20 10.45
C TYR A 175 -15.35 -8.26 9.97
N TYR A 176 -16.45 -7.84 9.32
CA TYR A 176 -17.44 -8.75 8.73
C TYR A 176 -16.82 -9.68 7.68
N ILE A 177 -16.01 -9.14 6.77
CA ILE A 177 -15.32 -9.93 5.73
C ILE A 177 -14.38 -10.95 6.37
N ASN A 178 -13.59 -10.55 7.36
CA ASN A 178 -12.70 -11.47 8.09
C ASN A 178 -13.47 -12.54 8.87
N ASP A 179 -14.62 -12.20 9.44
CA ASP A 179 -15.47 -13.13 10.17
C ASP A 179 -16.08 -14.20 9.25
N ARG A 180 -16.49 -13.82 8.02
CA ARG A 180 -16.86 -14.79 6.97
C ARG A 180 -15.72 -15.75 6.66
N GLN A 181 -14.51 -15.23 6.48
CA GLN A 181 -13.33 -16.04 6.20
C GLN A 181 -13.04 -17.04 7.32
N ILE A 182 -13.12 -16.59 8.58
CA ILE A 182 -12.96 -17.47 9.75
C ILE A 182 -14.02 -18.56 9.79
N ARG A 183 -15.30 -18.24 9.53
CA ARG A 183 -16.37 -19.24 9.46
C ARG A 183 -16.09 -20.29 8.39
N ARG A 184 -15.59 -19.87 7.23
CA ARG A 184 -15.23 -20.77 6.12
C ARG A 184 -14.06 -21.68 6.49
N HIS A 185 -13.04 -21.18 7.19
CA HIS A 185 -11.93 -22.03 7.65
C HIS A 185 -12.28 -22.94 8.82
N LYS A 186 -13.28 -22.60 9.65
CA LYS A 186 -13.77 -23.48 10.72
C LYS A 186 -14.57 -24.68 10.19
N ASN A 187 -15.29 -24.47 9.09
CA ASN A 187 -16.06 -25.50 8.40
C ASN A 187 -15.65 -25.53 6.92
N PRO A 188 -14.41 -25.97 6.62
CA PRO A 188 -13.91 -25.93 5.26
C PRO A 188 -14.56 -27.02 4.43
N ASP A 189 -15.12 -26.65 3.28
CA ASP A 189 -15.30 -27.61 2.19
C ASP A 189 -13.91 -28.04 1.72
N THR A 190 -13.73 -29.29 1.29
CA THR A 190 -12.47 -29.81 0.73
C THR A 190 -12.53 -29.70 -0.80
N PRO A 191 -11.88 -28.71 -1.44
CA PRO A 191 -11.81 -28.66 -2.90
C PRO A 191 -11.01 -29.84 -3.46
N ASP A 192 -11.33 -30.27 -4.69
CA ASP A 192 -10.57 -31.29 -5.43
C ASP A 192 -9.07 -30.96 -5.55
N LEU A 193 -8.70 -29.69 -5.39
CA LEU A 193 -7.32 -29.22 -5.45
C LEU A 193 -6.46 -29.68 -4.26
N VAL A 194 -7.06 -29.98 -3.10
CA VAL A 194 -6.34 -30.34 -1.86
C VAL A 194 -5.45 -31.54 -2.11
N GLN A 195 -5.93 -32.57 -2.81
CA GLN A 195 -5.20 -33.81 -3.11
C GLN A 195 -3.87 -33.59 -3.86
N TYR A 196 -3.72 -32.44 -4.53
CA TYR A 196 -2.50 -32.09 -5.26
C TYR A 196 -1.54 -31.22 -4.44
N VAL A 197 -2.02 -30.55 -3.41
CA VAL A 197 -1.24 -29.56 -2.66
C VAL A 197 -0.77 -30.11 -1.31
N MET A 198 -1.63 -30.81 -0.58
CA MET A 198 -1.36 -31.21 0.80
C MET A 198 -2.21 -32.42 1.20
N THR A 199 -1.84 -33.09 2.29
CA THR A 199 -2.68 -34.15 2.86
C THR A 199 -3.92 -33.57 3.53
N ASP A 200 -4.95 -34.38 3.76
CA ASP A 200 -6.16 -33.93 4.49
C ASP A 200 -5.83 -33.47 5.92
N GLU A 201 -4.85 -34.12 6.57
CA GLU A 201 -4.35 -33.72 7.89
C GLU A 201 -3.64 -32.36 7.84
N GLU A 202 -2.77 -32.14 6.84
CA GLU A 202 -2.12 -30.85 6.61
C GLU A 202 -3.14 -29.75 6.29
N TYR A 203 -4.18 -30.06 5.52
CA TYR A 203 -5.25 -29.11 5.18
C TYR A 203 -6.04 -28.69 6.42
N LYS A 204 -6.39 -29.66 7.27
CA LYS A 204 -7.06 -29.37 8.55
C LYS A 204 -6.17 -28.51 9.45
N SER A 205 -4.90 -28.88 9.62
CA SER A 205 -3.94 -28.12 10.44
C SER A 205 -3.72 -26.70 9.90
N THR A 206 -3.61 -26.54 8.58
CA THR A 206 -3.48 -25.24 7.92
C THR A 206 -4.70 -24.36 8.20
N ASN A 207 -5.91 -24.88 8.06
CA ASN A 207 -7.14 -24.15 8.37
C ASN A 207 -7.23 -23.75 9.86
N GLU A 208 -6.86 -24.64 10.78
CA GLU A 208 -6.79 -24.31 12.22
C GLU A 208 -5.81 -23.16 12.48
N GLN A 209 -4.64 -23.16 11.83
CA GLN A 209 -3.67 -22.07 11.92
C GLN A 209 -4.20 -20.76 11.31
N LEU A 210 -4.87 -20.81 10.15
CA LEU A 210 -5.50 -19.65 9.52
C LEU A 210 -6.59 -19.04 10.42
N VAL A 211 -7.42 -19.87 11.07
CA VAL A 211 -8.41 -19.42 12.06
C VAL A 211 -7.72 -18.75 13.24
N LYS A 212 -6.67 -19.36 13.80
CA LYS A 212 -5.91 -18.80 14.93
C LYS A 212 -5.34 -17.42 14.56
N ASN A 213 -4.69 -17.31 13.41
CA ASN A 213 -4.07 -16.08 12.90
C ASN A 213 -5.11 -14.97 12.66
N LYS A 214 -6.21 -15.28 11.97
CA LYS A 214 -7.25 -14.29 11.69
C LYS A 214 -8.02 -13.86 12.93
N THR A 215 -8.26 -14.78 13.87
CA THR A 215 -8.90 -14.44 15.16
C THR A 215 -8.00 -13.50 15.97
N TYR A 216 -6.69 -13.74 16.00
CA TYR A 216 -5.74 -12.82 16.62
C TYR A 216 -5.71 -11.45 15.92
N ALA A 217 -5.67 -11.43 14.58
CA ALA A 217 -5.72 -10.21 13.80
C ALA A 217 -7.01 -9.39 14.04
N GLN A 218 -8.17 -10.04 14.15
CA GLN A 218 -9.43 -9.36 14.50
C GLN A 218 -9.39 -8.74 15.90
N LYS A 219 -8.89 -9.48 16.91
CA LYS A 219 -8.77 -8.97 18.29
C LYS A 219 -7.84 -7.75 18.37
N THR A 220 -6.68 -7.83 17.72
CA THR A 220 -5.74 -6.71 17.65
C THR A 220 -6.30 -5.54 16.85
N SER A 221 -7.07 -5.79 15.80
CA SER A 221 -7.77 -4.73 15.04
C SER A 221 -8.81 -3.98 15.88
N ILE A 222 -9.55 -4.66 16.77
CA ILE A 222 -10.47 -3.99 17.71
C ILE A 222 -9.70 -3.03 18.61
N ILE A 223 -8.60 -3.50 19.20
CA ILE A 223 -7.77 -2.67 20.10
C ILE A 223 -7.15 -1.51 19.31
N GLY A 224 -6.65 -1.77 18.10
CA GLY A 224 -6.12 -0.75 17.19
C GLY A 224 -7.15 0.33 16.85
N LEU A 225 -8.39 -0.06 16.55
CA LEU A 225 -9.50 0.87 16.34
C LEU A 225 -9.72 1.78 17.56
N VAL A 226 -9.81 1.19 18.75
CA VAL A 226 -10.01 1.95 20.00
C VAL A 226 -8.87 2.94 20.23
N ILE A 227 -7.63 2.51 20.03
CA ILE A 227 -6.45 3.36 20.15
C ILE A 227 -6.49 4.50 19.13
N GLN A 228 -6.78 4.22 17.85
CA GLN A 228 -6.88 5.24 16.81
C GLN A 228 -7.97 6.28 17.11
N ILE A 229 -9.17 5.83 17.51
CA ILE A 229 -10.25 6.73 17.94
C ILE A 229 -9.81 7.57 19.14
N PHE A 230 -9.18 6.96 20.15
CA PHE A 230 -8.66 7.67 21.30
C PHE A 230 -7.61 8.72 20.89
N MET A 231 -6.67 8.38 20.01
CA MET A 231 -5.64 9.32 19.53
C MET A 231 -6.24 10.52 18.81
N ILE A 232 -7.25 10.29 17.95
CA ILE A 232 -7.97 11.35 17.24
C ILE A 232 -8.74 12.24 18.23
N LEU A 233 -9.56 11.66 19.10
CA LEU A 233 -10.43 12.41 20.02
C LEU A 233 -9.65 13.11 21.14
N SER A 234 -8.57 12.52 21.62
CA SER A 234 -7.72 13.10 22.68
C SER A 234 -6.79 14.20 22.19
N LYS A 235 -6.72 14.42 20.86
CA LYS A 235 -5.84 15.40 20.22
C LYS A 235 -4.37 15.21 20.62
N ILE A 236 -3.91 13.95 20.61
CA ILE A 236 -2.56 13.62 21.10
C ILE A 236 -1.46 14.19 20.21
N TYR A 237 -1.64 14.20 18.88
CA TYR A 237 -0.63 14.73 17.95
C TYR A 237 -0.36 16.23 18.14
N PRO A 238 -1.36 17.12 18.27
CA PRO A 238 -1.09 18.51 18.63
C PRO A 238 -0.37 18.66 19.97
N LYS A 239 -0.72 17.86 20.99
CA LYS A 239 -0.01 17.90 22.28
C LYS A 239 1.47 17.56 22.12
N ILE A 240 1.79 16.52 21.34
CA ILE A 240 3.19 16.16 21.02
C ILE A 240 3.87 17.28 20.25
N TYR A 241 3.18 17.91 19.30
CA TYR A 241 3.72 19.03 18.53
C TYR A 241 4.08 20.22 19.42
N TYR A 242 3.26 20.55 20.41
CA TYR A 242 3.56 21.62 21.38
C TYR A 242 4.68 21.24 22.35
N ILE A 243 4.71 20.01 22.84
CA ILE A 243 5.82 19.50 23.67
C ILE A 243 7.14 19.59 22.90
N ALA A 244 7.14 19.21 21.63
CA ALA A 244 8.31 19.36 20.76
C ALA A 244 8.74 20.84 20.66
N GLY A 245 7.78 21.76 20.50
CA GLY A 245 8.05 23.20 20.46
C GLY A 245 8.67 23.74 21.74
N ASP A 246 8.15 23.34 22.90
CA ASP A 246 8.67 23.74 24.20
C ASP A 246 10.11 23.25 24.41
N ILE A 247 10.41 22.01 24.01
CA ILE A 247 11.77 21.43 24.08
C ILE A 247 12.73 22.21 23.16
N ILE A 248 12.36 22.42 21.90
CA ILE A 248 13.21 23.13 20.92
C ILE A 248 13.44 24.57 21.36
N THR A 249 12.40 25.26 21.82
CA THR A 249 12.51 26.64 22.31
C THR A 249 13.44 26.73 23.51
N LYS A 250 13.38 25.75 24.43
CA LYS A 250 14.24 25.71 25.63
C LYS A 250 15.72 25.48 25.32
N TYR A 251 16.06 24.59 24.38
CA TYR A 251 17.45 24.16 24.16
C TYR A 251 18.12 24.74 22.92
N ILE A 252 17.35 25.11 21.89
CA ILE A 252 17.87 25.65 20.62
C ILE A 252 17.53 27.13 20.46
N GLY A 253 16.43 27.59 21.07
CA GLY A 253 15.99 29.00 21.05
C GLY A 253 14.84 29.26 20.08
N ALA A 254 14.07 30.32 20.36
CA ALA A 254 12.81 30.63 19.69
C ALA A 254 12.94 30.92 18.17
N ASN A 255 14.09 31.40 17.71
CA ASN A 255 14.29 31.76 16.29
C ASN A 255 14.51 30.55 15.36
N ALA A 256 14.79 29.37 15.91
CA ALA A 256 14.98 28.13 15.14
C ALA A 256 13.72 27.23 15.14
N ALA A 257 12.60 27.73 15.69
CA ALA A 257 11.53 26.90 16.22
C ALA A 257 10.77 26.05 15.17
N PRO A 258 10.27 26.55 14.03
CA PRO A 258 9.33 25.75 13.22
C PRO A 258 9.96 24.48 12.63
N PHE A 259 11.17 24.59 12.09
CA PHE A 259 11.90 23.50 11.43
C PHE A 259 12.27 22.39 12.40
N TRP A 260 12.92 22.74 13.51
CA TRP A 260 13.36 21.76 14.50
C TRP A 260 12.19 21.21 15.32
N GLN A 261 11.15 22.00 15.56
CA GLN A 261 9.92 21.53 16.20
C GLN A 261 9.22 20.48 15.36
N THR A 262 9.07 20.70 14.06
CA THR A 262 8.42 19.73 13.15
C THR A 262 9.23 18.45 13.05
N SER A 263 10.56 18.56 13.02
CA SER A 263 11.46 17.40 13.03
C SER A 263 11.31 16.58 14.31
N LEU A 264 11.36 17.23 15.47
CA LEU A 264 11.21 16.57 16.76
C LEU A 264 9.79 15.99 16.92
N PHE A 265 8.76 16.69 16.42
CA PHE A 265 7.39 16.17 16.39
C PHE A 265 7.32 14.82 15.67
N PHE A 266 7.88 14.71 14.45
CA PHE A 266 7.86 13.45 13.71
C PHE A 266 8.64 12.34 14.41
N ILE A 267 9.78 12.64 15.03
CA ILE A 267 10.54 11.66 15.83
C ILE A 267 9.68 11.15 17.00
N LEU A 268 9.07 12.07 17.77
CA LEU A 268 8.25 11.72 18.93
C LEU A 268 6.97 10.98 18.51
N GLN A 269 6.38 11.34 17.37
CA GLN A 269 5.25 10.63 16.78
C GLN A 269 5.63 9.19 16.41
N THR A 270 6.72 9.00 15.65
CA THR A 270 7.20 7.66 15.27
C THR A 270 7.55 6.82 16.50
N LEU A 271 8.17 7.42 17.52
CA LEU A 271 8.46 6.73 18.77
C LEU A 271 7.17 6.31 19.50
N LEU A 272 6.16 7.18 19.55
CA LEU A 272 4.87 6.82 20.15
C LEU A 272 4.21 5.64 19.43
N GLU A 273 4.20 5.66 18.10
CA GLU A 273 3.64 4.57 17.28
C GLU A 273 4.39 3.25 17.52
N GLU A 274 5.72 3.28 17.62
CA GLU A 274 6.53 2.10 17.92
C GLU A 274 6.29 1.57 19.34
N VAL A 275 6.14 2.45 20.34
CA VAL A 275 5.82 2.06 21.71
C VAL A 275 4.43 1.40 21.79
N ILE A 276 3.46 1.91 21.02
CA ILE A 276 2.11 1.33 20.94
C ILE A 276 2.16 -0.03 20.24
N SER A 277 2.96 -0.19 19.19
CA SER A 277 3.03 -1.43 18.39
C SER A 277 3.81 -2.54 19.08
N LEU A 278 4.84 -2.20 19.86
CA LEU A 278 5.81 -3.13 20.44
C LEU A 278 5.19 -4.29 21.25
N PRO A 279 4.21 -4.08 22.16
CA PRO A 279 3.57 -5.19 22.88
C PRO A 279 2.90 -6.20 21.95
N PHE A 280 2.25 -5.73 20.87
CA PHE A 280 1.61 -6.60 19.90
C PHE A 280 2.63 -7.36 19.06
N SER A 281 3.70 -6.69 18.61
CA SER A 281 4.80 -7.31 17.88
C SER A 281 5.50 -8.40 18.70
N LEU A 282 5.80 -8.12 19.98
CA LEU A 282 6.38 -9.11 20.91
C LEU A 282 5.45 -10.31 21.12
N TYR A 283 4.16 -10.08 21.36
CA TYR A 283 3.20 -11.16 21.51
C TYR A 283 3.07 -11.99 20.23
N HIS A 284 2.97 -11.32 19.07
CA HIS A 284 2.86 -11.99 17.79
C HIS A 284 4.06 -12.93 17.55
N VAL A 285 5.29 -12.43 17.71
CA VAL A 285 6.51 -13.18 17.42
C VAL A 285 6.79 -14.25 18.48
N PHE A 286 6.70 -13.93 19.77
CA PHE A 286 7.19 -14.82 20.84
C PHE A 286 6.11 -15.64 21.55
N VAL A 287 4.82 -15.39 21.27
CA VAL A 287 3.71 -16.14 21.87
C VAL A 287 2.82 -16.76 20.80
N HIS A 288 2.29 -15.95 19.89
CA HIS A 288 1.32 -16.42 18.90
C HIS A 288 1.94 -17.29 17.81
N ALA A 289 3.05 -16.83 17.24
CA ALA A 289 3.79 -17.48 16.16
C ALA A 289 4.95 -18.36 16.67
N LYS A 290 5.12 -18.53 17.98
CA LYS A 290 6.24 -19.29 18.56
C LYS A 290 6.29 -20.75 18.08
N ASP A 291 5.13 -21.41 18.06
CA ASP A 291 5.01 -22.82 17.68
C ASP A 291 4.72 -22.99 16.17
N SER A 292 4.80 -21.90 15.39
CA SER A 292 4.62 -21.97 13.95
C SER A 292 5.91 -22.44 13.28
N GLU A 293 5.82 -23.43 12.40
CA GLU A 293 6.98 -23.93 11.62
C GLU A 293 7.67 -22.85 10.76
N PHE A 294 7.01 -21.71 10.54
CA PHE A 294 7.53 -20.59 9.75
C PHE A 294 8.39 -19.60 10.53
N ASN A 295 8.16 -19.45 11.85
CA ASN A 295 8.84 -18.43 12.63
C ASN A 295 10.20 -18.92 13.14
N LYS A 296 11.27 -18.31 12.65
CA LYS A 296 12.66 -18.63 13.04
C LYS A 296 13.36 -17.47 13.76
N THR A 297 12.62 -16.42 14.11
CA THR A 297 13.20 -15.18 14.64
C THR A 297 13.67 -15.37 16.09
N SER A 298 14.94 -15.06 16.35
CA SER A 298 15.49 -15.03 17.72
C SER A 298 15.24 -13.70 18.41
N GLY A 299 15.30 -13.67 19.75
CA GLY A 299 15.16 -12.43 20.54
C GLY A 299 16.18 -11.35 20.12
N ALA A 300 17.45 -11.73 19.96
CA ALA A 300 18.49 -10.81 19.52
C ALA A 300 18.23 -10.27 18.10
N GLN A 301 17.77 -11.12 17.18
CA GLN A 301 17.44 -10.71 15.81
C GLN A 301 16.25 -9.75 15.81
N PHE A 302 15.22 -10.00 16.61
CA PHE A 302 14.06 -9.12 16.75
C PHE A 302 14.45 -7.71 17.20
N PHE A 303 15.24 -7.58 18.28
CA PHE A 303 15.67 -6.26 18.76
C PHE A 303 16.62 -5.56 17.78
N LYS A 304 17.48 -6.31 17.08
CA LYS A 304 18.33 -5.75 16.03
C LYS A 304 17.49 -5.17 14.89
N ASP A 305 16.50 -5.91 14.41
CA ASP A 305 15.61 -5.47 13.34
C ASP A 305 14.75 -4.28 13.79
N LEU A 306 14.27 -4.27 15.05
CA LEU A 306 13.54 -3.14 15.65
C LEU A 306 14.37 -1.85 15.63
N ILE A 307 15.59 -1.87 16.16
CA ILE A 307 16.48 -0.70 16.19
C ILE A 307 16.84 -0.26 14.78
N PHE A 308 17.18 -1.20 13.90
CA PHE A 308 17.54 -0.90 12.52
C PHE A 308 16.39 -0.20 11.79
N ASN A 309 15.16 -0.73 11.89
CA ASN A 309 13.99 -0.14 11.24
C ASN A 309 13.64 1.24 11.81
N PHE A 310 13.75 1.43 13.12
CA PHE A 310 13.52 2.72 13.76
C PHE A 310 14.53 3.79 13.28
N VAL A 311 15.83 3.44 13.28
CA VAL A 311 16.89 4.35 12.78
C VAL A 311 16.72 4.64 11.29
N LEU A 312 16.41 3.62 10.49
CA LEU A 312 16.17 3.79 9.06
C LEU A 312 14.98 4.73 8.80
N GLY A 313 13.89 4.57 9.56
CA GLY A 313 12.72 5.44 9.49
C GLY A 313 13.06 6.91 9.79
N ILE A 314 13.90 7.17 10.78
CA ILE A 314 14.40 8.52 11.11
C ILE A 314 15.29 9.07 9.99
N VAL A 315 16.29 8.30 9.56
CA VAL A 315 17.30 8.73 8.56
C VAL A 315 16.65 9.02 7.21
N MET A 316 15.62 8.28 6.83
CA MET A 316 14.91 8.48 5.56
C MET A 316 13.75 9.46 5.69
N GLY A 317 12.98 9.37 6.77
CA GLY A 317 11.78 10.17 6.98
C GLY A 317 12.09 11.65 7.22
N ILE A 318 13.06 11.98 8.08
CA ILE A 318 13.35 13.36 8.44
C ILE A 318 13.76 14.20 7.21
N PRO A 319 14.75 13.80 6.38
CA PRO A 319 15.11 14.59 5.19
C PRO A 319 13.95 14.75 4.21
N MET A 320 13.13 13.71 4.04
CA MET A 320 11.94 13.76 3.20
C MET A 320 10.92 14.78 3.73
N TYR A 321 10.53 14.69 5.00
CA TYR A 321 9.55 15.60 5.59
C TYR A 321 10.08 17.04 5.58
N LEU A 322 11.33 17.25 5.95
CA LEU A 322 11.94 18.58 5.98
C LEU A 322 12.02 19.21 4.59
N GLY A 323 12.48 18.47 3.60
CA GLY A 323 12.53 18.96 2.22
C GLY A 323 11.14 19.28 1.69
N LEU A 324 10.15 18.42 1.97
CA LEU A 324 8.77 18.64 1.54
C LEU A 324 8.16 19.89 2.18
N PHE A 325 8.28 20.00 3.50
CA PHE A 325 7.73 21.13 4.25
C PHE A 325 8.41 22.43 3.83
N TRP A 326 9.73 22.43 3.66
CA TRP A 326 10.46 23.57 3.13
C TRP A 326 9.96 23.99 1.74
N VAL A 327 9.81 23.05 0.80
CA VAL A 327 9.28 23.36 -0.55
C VAL A 327 7.88 23.97 -0.48
N LEU A 328 7.00 23.42 0.37
CA LEU A 328 5.63 23.91 0.52
C LEU A 328 5.56 25.29 1.19
N ASP A 329 6.41 25.52 2.19
CA ASP A 329 6.44 26.77 2.96
C ASP A 329 7.02 27.94 2.16
N GLN A 330 8.02 27.70 1.31
CA GLN A 330 8.58 28.73 0.43
C GLN A 330 7.60 29.20 -0.66
N HIS A 331 6.47 28.50 -0.86
CA HIS A 331 5.48 28.79 -1.90
C HIS A 331 6.12 28.98 -3.29
N PHE A 332 7.11 28.16 -3.64
CA PHE A 332 7.79 28.22 -4.93
C PHE A 332 6.76 28.20 -6.08
N GLY A 333 6.87 29.11 -7.05
CA GLY A 333 5.90 29.21 -8.15
C GLY A 333 4.51 29.74 -7.76
N GLY A 334 4.39 30.44 -6.62
CA GLY A 334 3.18 31.18 -6.24
C GLY A 334 2.01 30.25 -5.92
N ASP A 335 0.88 30.41 -6.62
CA ASP A 335 -0.32 29.58 -6.41
C ASP A 335 -0.12 28.10 -6.83
N TYR A 336 0.96 27.78 -7.55
CA TYR A 336 1.30 26.43 -8.01
C TYR A 336 2.32 25.69 -7.13
N TYR A 337 2.64 26.19 -5.93
CA TYR A 337 3.62 25.59 -5.02
C TYR A 337 3.40 24.11 -4.68
N TRP A 338 2.14 23.66 -4.69
CA TRP A 338 1.79 22.26 -4.49
C TRP A 338 2.34 21.34 -5.59
N LEU A 339 2.55 21.83 -6.83
CA LEU A 339 3.20 21.08 -7.91
C LEU A 339 4.68 20.85 -7.63
N TYR A 340 5.36 21.82 -6.99
CA TYR A 340 6.75 21.66 -6.57
C TYR A 340 6.86 20.67 -5.41
N GLY A 341 5.91 20.71 -4.46
CA GLY A 341 5.80 19.68 -3.41
C GLY A 341 5.57 18.29 -3.99
N PHE A 342 4.66 18.17 -4.97
CA PHE A 342 4.43 16.94 -5.74
C PHE A 342 5.71 16.46 -6.44
N ALA A 343 6.41 17.34 -7.15
CA ALA A 343 7.63 16.99 -7.89
C ALA A 343 8.75 16.54 -6.93
N PHE A 344 8.93 17.24 -5.81
CA PHE A 344 9.89 16.84 -4.77
C PHE A 344 9.56 15.46 -4.20
N PHE A 345 8.32 15.24 -3.76
CA PHE A 345 7.89 13.98 -3.17
C PHE A 345 7.98 12.82 -4.17
N THR A 346 7.60 13.06 -5.42
CA THR A 346 7.71 12.10 -6.52
C THR A 346 9.16 11.74 -6.80
N GLY A 347 10.04 12.75 -6.90
CA GLY A 347 11.47 12.54 -7.10
C GLY A 347 12.07 11.70 -5.97
N PHE A 348 11.76 12.05 -4.72
CA PHE A 348 12.18 11.27 -3.55
C PHE A 348 11.68 9.83 -3.60
N THR A 349 10.40 9.60 -3.93
CA THR A 349 9.81 8.25 -3.99
C THR A 349 10.45 7.40 -5.09
N ILE A 350 10.67 7.97 -6.29
CA ILE A 350 11.34 7.27 -7.39
C ILE A 350 12.78 6.91 -7.00
N ILE A 351 13.52 7.84 -6.40
CA ILE A 351 14.88 7.59 -5.90
C ILE A 351 14.85 6.45 -4.88
N MET A 352 13.93 6.48 -3.92
CA MET A 352 13.82 5.45 -2.89
C MET A 352 13.42 4.08 -3.44
N GLN A 353 12.59 4.00 -4.48
CA GLN A 353 12.27 2.73 -5.15
C GLN A 353 13.51 2.06 -5.77
N VAL A 354 14.51 2.85 -6.18
CA VAL A 354 15.79 2.33 -6.70
C VAL A 354 16.76 2.06 -5.54
N LEU A 355 16.87 2.98 -4.58
CA LEU A 355 17.83 2.86 -3.47
C LEU A 355 17.48 1.73 -2.50
N TYR A 356 16.19 1.46 -2.25
CA TYR A 356 15.76 0.45 -1.31
C TYR A 356 16.28 -0.96 -1.65
N PRO A 357 15.99 -1.54 -2.84
CA PRO A 357 16.49 -2.88 -3.18
C PRO A 357 18.01 -2.93 -3.39
N LEU A 358 18.65 -1.81 -3.75
CA LEU A 358 20.08 -1.78 -4.06
C LEU A 358 20.97 -1.58 -2.83
N PHE A 359 20.55 -0.76 -1.87
CA PHE A 359 21.35 -0.37 -0.72
C PHE A 359 20.75 -0.80 0.60
N ILE A 360 19.43 -0.65 0.79
CA ILE A 360 18.79 -0.93 2.09
C ILE A 360 18.62 -2.43 2.31
N MET A 361 18.09 -3.13 1.30
CA MET A 361 17.82 -4.57 1.39
C MET A 361 19.08 -5.40 1.70
N PRO A 362 20.27 -5.09 1.15
CA PRO A 362 21.53 -5.75 1.52
C PRO A 362 22.02 -5.54 2.96
N PHE A 363 21.56 -4.52 3.68
CA PHE A 363 21.86 -4.38 5.12
C PHE A 363 21.04 -5.36 5.98
N VAL A 364 19.88 -5.77 5.48
CA VAL A 364 18.93 -6.65 6.17
C VAL A 364 19.14 -8.12 5.78
N ASN A 365 19.42 -8.37 4.50
CA ASN A 365 19.58 -9.71 3.93
C ASN A 365 20.91 -9.81 3.20
N LYS A 366 21.52 -10.99 3.24
CA LYS A 366 22.70 -11.33 2.45
C LYS A 366 22.27 -11.70 1.02
N PHE A 367 23.00 -11.17 0.05
CA PHE A 367 22.84 -11.50 -1.36
C PHE A 367 24.11 -12.19 -1.87
N THR A 368 23.97 -13.42 -2.38
CA THR A 368 25.07 -14.19 -2.97
C THR A 368 24.79 -14.43 -4.45
N PRO A 369 25.73 -14.13 -5.38
CA PRO A 369 25.53 -14.41 -6.80
C PRO A 369 25.27 -15.91 -7.06
N LEU A 370 24.23 -16.23 -7.82
CA LEU A 370 23.84 -17.61 -8.11
C LEU A 370 24.97 -18.40 -8.75
N LYS A 371 25.74 -17.77 -9.64
CA LYS A 371 26.92 -18.39 -10.29
C LYS A 371 27.96 -18.93 -9.30
N GLN A 372 28.06 -18.34 -8.10
CA GLN A 372 28.95 -18.82 -7.04
C GLN A 372 28.37 -20.03 -6.30
N ILE A 373 27.04 -20.13 -6.22
CA ILE A 373 26.32 -21.22 -5.57
C ILE A 373 26.22 -22.42 -6.52
N ASP A 374 25.79 -22.22 -7.76
CA ASP A 374 25.64 -23.27 -8.76
C ASP A 374 25.78 -22.67 -10.18
N SER A 375 26.90 -22.93 -10.85
CA SER A 375 27.18 -22.39 -12.19
C SER A 375 26.28 -23.02 -13.25
N ASP A 376 25.95 -24.31 -13.12
CA ASP A 376 25.14 -25.02 -14.12
C ASP A 376 23.70 -24.51 -14.10
N VAL A 377 23.15 -24.29 -12.90
CA VAL A 377 21.83 -23.69 -12.71
C VAL A 377 21.84 -22.24 -13.19
N PHE A 378 22.88 -21.47 -12.87
CA PHE A 378 23.04 -20.11 -13.37
C PHE A 378 23.01 -20.06 -14.91
N ASP A 379 23.80 -20.89 -15.59
CA ASP A 379 23.90 -20.88 -17.05
C ASP A 379 22.57 -21.25 -17.71
N LYS A 380 21.85 -22.25 -17.16
CA LYS A 380 20.50 -22.63 -17.63
C LYS A 380 19.50 -21.50 -17.47
N VAL A 381 19.43 -20.91 -16.27
CA VAL A 381 18.50 -19.81 -15.98
C VAL A 381 18.83 -18.58 -16.83
N ASN A 382 20.11 -18.22 -16.93
CA ASN A 382 20.54 -17.08 -17.72
C ASN A 382 20.19 -17.27 -19.21
N GLN A 383 20.54 -18.43 -19.79
CA GLN A 383 20.20 -18.74 -21.18
C GLN A 383 18.69 -18.71 -21.42
N PHE A 384 17.88 -19.17 -20.47
CA PHE A 384 16.43 -19.10 -20.54
C PHE A 384 15.93 -17.65 -20.55
N CYS A 385 16.39 -16.82 -19.61
CA CYS A 385 16.03 -15.40 -19.54
C CYS A 385 16.45 -14.65 -20.81
N GLU A 386 17.64 -14.94 -21.35
CA GLU A 386 18.13 -14.34 -22.60
C GLU A 386 17.23 -14.67 -23.80
N LYS A 387 16.73 -15.91 -23.90
CA LYS A 387 15.78 -16.33 -24.94
C LYS A 387 14.48 -15.51 -24.90
N LEU A 388 14.03 -15.14 -23.69
CA LEU A 388 12.86 -14.28 -23.49
C LEU A 388 13.17 -12.78 -23.62
N GLY A 389 14.41 -12.42 -23.97
CA GLY A 389 14.85 -11.03 -24.14
C GLY A 389 15.14 -10.30 -22.83
N PHE A 390 15.35 -11.04 -21.73
CA PHE A 390 15.76 -10.51 -20.44
C PHE A 390 17.23 -10.86 -20.17
N LYS A 391 18.15 -9.98 -20.59
CA LYS A 391 19.59 -10.15 -20.37
C LYS A 391 20.02 -9.54 -19.03
N THR A 392 20.62 -10.34 -18.15
CA THR A 392 21.29 -9.85 -16.93
C THR A 392 22.30 -10.86 -16.38
N ASP A 393 23.47 -10.38 -15.97
CA ASP A 393 24.43 -11.18 -15.20
C ASP A 393 24.15 -11.14 -13.68
N ASN A 394 23.15 -10.36 -13.25
CA ASN A 394 22.85 -10.08 -11.86
C ASN A 394 21.72 -10.97 -11.35
N ILE A 395 22.01 -12.28 -11.30
CA ILE A 395 21.13 -13.30 -10.70
C ILE A 395 21.68 -13.61 -9.31
N VAL A 396 20.94 -13.25 -8.28
CA VAL A 396 21.37 -13.32 -6.87
C VAL A 396 20.40 -14.15 -6.03
N VAL A 397 20.93 -14.76 -4.98
CA VAL A 397 20.19 -15.54 -4.00
C VAL A 397 20.13 -14.76 -2.69
N MET A 398 18.93 -14.64 -2.13
CA MET A 398 18.67 -13.93 -0.87
C MET A 398 18.41 -14.91 0.28
N ASP A 399 19.05 -14.68 1.43
CA ASP A 399 18.99 -15.54 2.63
C ASP A 399 17.73 -15.36 3.49
N THR A 400 16.56 -15.49 2.87
CA THR A 400 15.26 -15.32 3.53
C THR A 400 14.98 -16.32 4.64
N SER A 401 15.55 -17.53 4.55
CA SER A 401 15.32 -18.62 5.49
C SER A 401 15.73 -18.34 6.94
N LYS A 402 16.49 -17.26 7.19
CA LYS A 402 16.80 -16.77 8.55
C LYS A 402 15.57 -16.25 9.30
N ARG A 403 14.60 -15.71 8.57
CA ARG A 403 13.39 -15.08 9.14
C ARG A 403 12.14 -15.88 8.82
N ASP A 404 12.08 -16.45 7.62
CA ASP A 404 10.88 -17.08 7.08
C ASP A 404 11.22 -18.25 6.13
N SER A 405 10.51 -19.37 6.24
CA SER A 405 10.66 -20.52 5.34
C SER A 405 9.87 -20.42 4.01
N HIS A 406 9.12 -19.34 3.80
CA HIS A 406 8.41 -19.11 2.55
C HIS A 406 9.35 -19.05 1.34
N SER A 407 8.91 -19.63 0.22
CA SER A 407 9.64 -19.65 -1.06
C SER A 407 9.04 -18.66 -2.05
N ASN A 408 9.91 -17.90 -2.71
CA ASN A 408 9.53 -16.94 -3.74
C ASN A 408 10.70 -16.65 -4.71
N ALA A 409 10.38 -15.97 -5.81
CA ALA A 409 11.34 -15.31 -6.68
C ALA A 409 10.84 -13.88 -6.92
N MET A 410 11.76 -12.97 -7.21
CA MET A 410 11.42 -11.59 -7.52
C MET A 410 12.32 -11.09 -8.64
N MET A 411 11.78 -10.18 -9.45
CA MET A 411 12.55 -9.52 -10.49
C MET A 411 12.47 -8.00 -10.35
N MET A 412 13.60 -7.35 -10.56
CA MET A 412 13.71 -5.89 -10.63
C MET A 412 14.11 -5.51 -12.06
N ASP A 413 13.32 -4.66 -12.70
CA ASP A 413 13.63 -4.03 -13.98
C ASP A 413 13.23 -2.55 -13.95
N SER A 414 14.05 -1.75 -13.26
CA SER A 414 13.77 -0.34 -13.01
C SER A 414 14.94 0.51 -13.46
N PHE A 415 14.67 1.52 -14.30
CA PHE A 415 15.65 2.54 -14.72
C PHE A 415 16.98 1.96 -15.24
N GLY A 416 16.92 0.85 -16.00
CA GLY A 416 18.11 0.21 -16.60
C GLY A 416 18.82 -0.79 -15.69
N VAL A 417 18.39 -0.95 -14.43
CA VAL A 417 18.92 -1.97 -13.51
C VAL A 417 18.04 -3.21 -13.57
N ARG A 418 18.63 -4.31 -14.07
CA ARG A 418 17.98 -5.64 -14.15
C ARG A 418 18.59 -6.60 -13.15
N ARG A 419 17.79 -7.13 -12.23
CA ARG A 419 18.23 -8.11 -11.23
C ARG A 419 17.17 -9.18 -11.03
N ILE A 420 17.61 -10.43 -10.95
CA ILE A 420 16.77 -11.56 -10.54
C ILE A 420 17.18 -11.94 -9.11
N ILE A 421 16.19 -12.02 -8.21
CA ILE A 421 16.39 -12.39 -6.81
C ILE A 421 15.64 -13.70 -6.56
N LEU A 422 16.39 -14.78 -6.30
CA LEU A 422 15.82 -16.07 -5.91
C LEU A 422 15.93 -16.24 -4.40
N PHE A 423 14.89 -16.78 -3.76
CA PHE A 423 14.98 -17.09 -2.33
C PHE A 423 15.79 -18.37 -2.14
N ASP A 424 16.59 -18.41 -1.08
CA ASP A 424 17.36 -19.60 -0.71
C ASP A 424 16.48 -20.84 -0.44
N SER A 425 15.28 -20.63 0.10
CA SER A 425 14.26 -21.64 0.30
C SER A 425 13.78 -22.26 -1.03
N LEU A 426 13.69 -21.47 -2.10
CA LEU A 426 13.32 -21.94 -3.44
C LEU A 426 14.40 -22.85 -4.04
N LEU A 427 15.68 -22.50 -3.87
CA LEU A 427 16.80 -23.32 -4.32
C LEU A 427 16.96 -24.60 -3.51
N THR A 428 16.63 -24.53 -2.21
CA THR A 428 16.60 -25.73 -1.35
C THR A 428 15.59 -26.74 -1.86
N LEU A 429 14.40 -26.30 -2.31
CA LEU A 429 13.41 -27.18 -2.96
C LEU A 429 13.94 -27.80 -4.26
N ALA A 430 14.91 -27.16 -4.91
CA ALA A 430 15.56 -27.67 -6.12
C ALA A 430 16.73 -28.61 -5.81
N GLY A 431 16.96 -28.96 -4.54
CA GLY A 431 18.06 -29.80 -4.10
C GLY A 431 19.42 -29.08 -4.07
N ILE A 432 19.44 -27.75 -4.14
CA ILE A 432 20.68 -26.96 -4.17
C ILE A 432 21.02 -26.50 -2.75
N ASP A 433 22.22 -26.85 -2.27
CA ASP A 433 22.67 -26.41 -0.95
C ASP A 433 23.23 -24.98 -0.98
N THR A 434 22.48 -24.06 -0.40
CA THR A 434 22.87 -22.65 -0.26
C THR A 434 23.78 -22.40 0.96
N LYS A 435 23.83 -23.31 1.93
CA LYS A 435 24.55 -23.11 3.21
C LYS A 435 26.01 -23.56 3.17
N ALA A 436 26.33 -24.68 2.52
CA ALA A 436 27.70 -25.23 2.50
C ALA A 436 28.72 -24.31 1.79
N LYS A 437 28.31 -23.57 0.76
CA LYS A 437 29.21 -22.67 0.01
C LYS A 437 29.37 -21.30 0.67
N ASP A 438 28.43 -20.91 1.52
CA ASP A 438 28.47 -19.64 2.25
C ASP A 438 29.57 -19.65 3.32
N ASN A 439 29.80 -20.78 3.99
CA ASN A 439 30.91 -20.97 4.94
C ASN A 439 32.27 -20.93 4.22
N LYS A 440 32.40 -21.61 3.06
CA LYS A 440 33.63 -21.59 2.25
C LYS A 440 34.00 -20.20 1.75
N PHE A 441 33.03 -19.39 1.36
CA PHE A 441 33.29 -18.04 0.87
C PHE A 441 33.66 -17.07 2.00
N GLN A 442 33.03 -17.18 3.17
CA GLN A 442 33.40 -16.40 4.36
C GLN A 442 34.81 -16.73 4.84
N GLU A 443 35.18 -18.02 4.92
CA GLU A 443 36.54 -18.40 5.25
C GLU A 443 37.54 -17.87 4.21
N LYS A 444 37.25 -17.98 2.90
CA LYS A 444 38.15 -17.47 1.85
C LYS A 444 38.35 -15.94 1.89
N ILE A 445 37.37 -15.18 2.40
CA ILE A 445 37.50 -13.74 2.65
C ILE A 445 38.34 -13.49 3.91
N GLU A 446 38.08 -14.21 5.00
CA GLU A 446 38.88 -14.12 6.23
C GLU A 446 40.35 -14.46 5.98
N THR A 447 40.65 -15.53 5.22
CA THR A 447 42.02 -15.92 4.85
C THR A 447 42.70 -14.83 4.00
N LYS A 448 41.98 -14.20 3.06
CA LYS A 448 42.52 -13.10 2.25
C LYS A 448 42.76 -11.83 3.05
N GLN A 449 41.91 -11.50 4.02
CA GLN A 449 42.09 -10.34 4.91
C GLN A 449 43.26 -10.57 5.89
N LEU A 450 43.40 -11.80 6.40
CA LEU A 450 44.55 -12.19 7.24
C LEU A 450 45.88 -12.18 6.47
N ASP A 451 45.90 -12.63 5.21
CA ASP A 451 47.09 -12.58 4.36
C ASP A 451 47.46 -11.14 3.92
N GLN A 452 46.47 -10.25 3.81
CA GLN A 452 46.70 -8.81 3.60
C GLN A 452 47.26 -8.14 4.86
N ASN A 453 46.74 -8.47 6.04
CA ASN A 453 47.27 -7.98 7.31
C ASN A 453 48.71 -8.48 7.57
N LYS A 454 49.03 -9.75 7.28
CA LYS A 454 50.42 -10.27 7.34
C LYS A 454 51.37 -9.57 6.36
N LYS A 455 50.89 -9.14 5.19
CA LYS A 455 51.71 -8.33 4.24
C LYS A 455 51.90 -6.89 4.70
N GLN A 456 51.03 -6.38 5.57
CA GLN A 456 51.14 -5.05 6.16
C GLN A 456 52.07 -5.04 7.38
N ASP A 457 52.08 -6.12 8.18
CA ASP A 457 52.98 -6.29 9.33
C ASP A 457 54.41 -6.69 8.93
N ASN A 458 54.64 -7.24 7.74
CA ASN A 458 55.98 -7.63 7.26
C ASN A 458 56.87 -6.45 6.79
N ASN A 459 56.45 -5.19 6.99
CA ASN A 459 57.25 -4.01 6.67
C ASN A 459 58.01 -3.40 7.86
N ASP A 460 57.84 -3.94 9.08
CA ASP A 460 58.59 -3.47 10.25
C ASP A 460 59.39 -4.64 10.88
N GLY A 461 60.71 -4.63 10.62
CA GLY A 461 61.79 -5.16 11.48
C GLY A 461 61.70 -6.59 12.02
N GLU A 462 62.67 -7.43 11.62
CA GLU A 462 63.00 -8.70 12.26
C GLU A 462 63.12 -8.58 13.79
N GLN A 463 62.18 -9.16 14.55
CA GLN A 463 62.40 -9.61 15.93
C GLN A 463 61.38 -10.68 16.33
N GLN A 464 61.91 -11.87 16.65
CA GLN A 464 61.31 -12.99 17.40
C GLN A 464 59.79 -13.24 17.27
N LYS A 465 59.41 -14.27 16.50
CA LYS A 465 58.05 -14.88 16.49
C LYS A 465 57.59 -15.19 17.93
N PRO A 466 56.50 -14.60 18.44
CA PRO A 466 55.91 -14.96 19.73
C PRO A 466 55.20 -16.32 19.64
N LEU A 467 55.13 -17.03 20.77
CA LEU A 467 54.37 -18.28 20.95
C LEU A 467 52.87 -18.17 20.56
N PHE A 468 52.35 -16.94 20.42
CA PHE A 468 50.98 -16.63 20.00
C PHE A 468 50.72 -16.88 18.50
N ASP A 469 51.76 -16.79 17.65
CA ASP A 469 51.62 -17.04 16.21
C ASP A 469 51.47 -18.53 15.88
N GLN A 470 52.05 -19.41 16.70
CA GLN A 470 51.90 -20.86 16.55
C GLN A 470 50.49 -21.35 16.89
N GLN A 471 49.78 -20.68 17.81
CA GLN A 471 48.37 -21.00 18.10
C GLN A 471 47.43 -20.57 16.97
N ASN A 472 47.71 -19.44 16.31
CA ASN A 472 46.95 -18.97 15.15
C ASN A 472 47.26 -19.78 13.88
N GLU A 473 48.52 -20.20 13.66
CA GLU A 473 48.89 -21.11 12.56
C GLU A 473 48.27 -22.51 12.76
N ASN A 474 48.27 -23.05 13.98
CA ASN A 474 47.57 -24.29 14.30
C ASN A 474 46.04 -24.18 14.16
N GLN A 475 45.43 -23.04 14.49
CA GLN A 475 43.99 -22.82 14.23
C GLN A 475 43.68 -22.68 12.74
N LYS A 476 44.61 -22.15 11.93
CA LYS A 476 44.49 -22.01 10.48
C LYS A 476 44.62 -23.37 9.79
N GLU A 477 45.63 -24.17 10.14
CA GLU A 477 45.78 -25.55 9.66
C GLU A 477 44.59 -26.43 10.09
N ASN A 478 44.12 -26.32 11.35
CA ASN A 478 42.94 -27.07 11.80
C ASN A 478 41.64 -26.65 11.07
N LYS A 479 41.49 -25.39 10.65
CA LYS A 479 40.33 -24.96 9.85
C LYS A 479 40.42 -25.44 8.41
N GLU A 480 41.59 -25.32 7.79
CA GLU A 480 41.83 -25.77 6.41
C GLU A 480 41.67 -27.31 6.29
N GLU A 481 42.13 -28.08 7.26
CA GLU A 481 41.98 -29.54 7.30
C GLU A 481 40.49 -29.96 7.49
N ILE A 482 39.69 -29.21 8.26
CA ILE A 482 38.25 -29.44 8.39
C ILE A 482 37.51 -29.17 7.06
N VAL A 483 37.95 -28.18 6.28
CA VAL A 483 37.37 -27.82 4.98
C VAL A 483 37.74 -28.82 3.90
N GLU A 484 38.97 -29.32 3.90
CA GLU A 484 39.45 -30.34 2.95
C GLU A 484 38.75 -31.69 3.18
N ILE A 485 38.43 -32.02 4.44
CA ILE A 485 37.62 -33.21 4.79
C ILE A 485 36.14 -33.06 4.38
N ILE A 486 35.60 -31.83 4.39
CA ILE A 486 34.25 -31.53 3.87
C ILE A 486 34.24 -31.56 2.32
N GLU A 487 35.37 -31.28 1.67
CA GLU A 487 35.53 -31.30 0.21
C GLU A 487 35.50 -32.69 -0.43
N GLN A 488 35.81 -33.75 0.32
CA GLN A 488 35.88 -35.12 -0.22
C GLN A 488 34.54 -35.86 -0.26
N LYS A 489 33.46 -35.33 0.32
CA LYS A 489 32.11 -35.87 0.08
C LYS A 489 31.56 -35.24 -1.19
N GLU A 490 31.32 -36.06 -2.23
CA GLU A 490 30.34 -35.68 -3.26
C GLU A 490 29.08 -35.18 -2.53
N PRO A 491 28.53 -34.00 -2.86
CA PRO A 491 27.30 -33.57 -2.24
C PRO A 491 26.26 -34.64 -2.58
N GLU A 492 25.80 -35.41 -1.58
CA GLU A 492 24.61 -36.24 -1.73
C GLU A 492 23.56 -35.33 -2.35
N ARG A 493 23.19 -35.58 -3.63
CA ARG A 493 22.24 -34.73 -4.34
C ARG A 493 20.97 -34.72 -3.51
N ARG A 494 20.68 -33.58 -2.88
CA ARG A 494 19.48 -33.42 -2.07
C ARG A 494 18.27 -33.68 -2.98
N PRO A 495 17.23 -34.34 -2.47
CA PRO A 495 16.01 -34.58 -3.22
C PRO A 495 15.43 -33.25 -3.72
N ALA A 496 15.16 -33.15 -5.02
CA ALA A 496 14.57 -31.97 -5.62
C ALA A 496 13.07 -32.19 -5.86
N VAL A 497 12.23 -31.30 -5.35
CA VAL A 497 10.77 -31.29 -5.59
C VAL A 497 10.43 -30.30 -6.70
N ILE A 498 11.16 -29.19 -6.80
CA ILE A 498 11.05 -28.24 -7.91
C ILE A 498 12.21 -28.43 -8.89
N SER A 499 11.91 -28.53 -10.19
CA SER A 499 12.95 -28.60 -11.21
C SER A 499 13.48 -27.20 -11.58
N VAL A 500 14.65 -27.14 -12.20
CA VAL A 500 15.18 -25.88 -12.78
C VAL A 500 14.22 -25.34 -13.85
N ASP A 501 13.54 -26.21 -14.59
CA ASP A 501 12.53 -25.79 -15.58
C ASP A 501 11.31 -25.15 -14.92
N ASN A 502 10.90 -25.62 -13.73
CA ASN A 502 9.85 -24.96 -12.96
C ASN A 502 10.31 -23.61 -12.39
N ILE A 503 11.58 -23.46 -12.00
CA ILE A 503 12.14 -22.14 -11.66
C ILE A 503 12.10 -21.22 -12.89
N CYS A 504 12.46 -21.73 -14.07
CA CYS A 504 12.33 -20.99 -15.34
C CYS A 504 10.86 -20.62 -15.62
N ALA A 505 9.89 -21.48 -15.30
CA ALA A 505 8.47 -21.16 -15.44
C ALA A 505 8.03 -19.99 -14.55
N VAL A 506 8.49 -19.95 -13.28
CA VAL A 506 8.26 -18.81 -12.39
C VAL A 506 8.92 -17.54 -12.96
N LEU A 507 10.16 -17.65 -13.45
CA LEU A 507 10.84 -16.51 -14.08
C LEU A 507 10.17 -16.05 -15.38
N ALA A 508 9.56 -16.94 -16.14
CA ALA A 508 8.77 -16.58 -17.31
C ALA A 508 7.56 -15.73 -16.92
N HIS A 509 6.87 -16.09 -15.83
CA HIS A 509 5.79 -15.28 -15.25
C HIS A 509 6.30 -13.90 -14.82
N GLU A 510 7.42 -13.81 -14.09
CA GLU A 510 8.04 -12.53 -13.72
C GLU A 510 8.41 -11.68 -14.96
N ILE A 511 8.97 -12.30 -16.00
CA ILE A 511 9.26 -11.64 -17.29
C ILE A 511 7.97 -11.18 -17.98
N GLY A 512 6.86 -11.90 -17.83
CA GLY A 512 5.54 -11.47 -18.28
C GLY A 512 5.16 -10.11 -17.70
N HIS A 513 5.34 -9.91 -16.39
CA HIS A 513 5.09 -8.59 -15.76
C HIS A 513 5.96 -7.48 -16.36
N GLN A 514 7.20 -7.80 -16.72
CA GLN A 514 8.12 -6.86 -17.35
C GLN A 514 7.71 -6.51 -18.78
N LYS A 515 7.38 -7.50 -19.60
CA LYS A 515 6.97 -7.29 -21.00
C LYS A 515 5.74 -6.41 -21.13
N HIS A 516 4.78 -6.60 -20.22
CA HIS A 516 3.57 -5.79 -20.14
C HIS A 516 3.72 -4.51 -19.31
N ARG A 517 4.93 -4.20 -18.81
CA ARG A 517 5.26 -2.98 -18.06
C ARG A 517 4.38 -2.76 -16.83
N HIS A 518 3.95 -3.82 -16.16
CA HIS A 518 3.04 -3.74 -15.02
C HIS A 518 3.57 -2.82 -13.91
N ILE A 519 4.88 -2.86 -13.62
CA ILE A 519 5.53 -1.97 -12.63
C ILE A 519 5.36 -0.48 -13.01
N TYR A 520 5.51 -0.12 -14.28
CA TYR A 520 5.33 1.27 -14.73
C TYR A 520 3.86 1.70 -14.71
N GLN A 521 2.94 0.80 -15.01
CA GLN A 521 1.49 1.08 -14.88
C GLN A 521 1.11 1.33 -13.42
N LEU A 522 1.62 0.50 -12.49
CA LEU A 522 1.45 0.69 -11.05
C LEU A 522 2.08 2.01 -10.59
N LEU A 523 3.29 2.33 -11.06
CA LEU A 523 3.97 3.59 -10.76
C LEU A 523 3.16 4.80 -11.22
N ILE A 524 2.67 4.82 -12.47
CA ILE A 524 1.84 5.91 -12.99
C ILE A 524 0.55 6.06 -12.18
N SER A 525 -0.09 4.95 -11.82
CA SER A 525 -1.28 4.97 -10.95
C SER A 525 -0.99 5.60 -9.58
N ILE A 526 0.11 5.19 -8.93
CA ILE A 526 0.53 5.75 -7.63
C ILE A 526 0.85 7.24 -7.77
N LEU A 527 1.61 7.64 -8.79
CA LEU A 527 1.94 9.05 -9.02
C LEU A 527 0.72 9.91 -9.32
N SER A 528 -0.28 9.35 -10.01
CA SER A 528 -1.56 10.04 -10.27
C SER A 528 -2.35 10.26 -8.97
N GLN A 529 -2.37 9.26 -8.09
CA GLN A 529 -2.99 9.40 -6.76
C GLN A 529 -2.26 10.44 -5.90
N VAL A 530 -0.92 10.42 -5.90
CA VAL A 530 -0.10 11.42 -5.20
C VAL A 530 -0.35 12.82 -5.74
N LEU A 531 -0.42 12.99 -7.08
CA LEU A 531 -0.77 14.27 -7.70
C LEU A 531 -2.14 14.76 -7.25
N PHE A 532 -3.14 13.87 -7.24
CA PHE A 532 -4.48 14.18 -6.73
C PHE A 532 -4.46 14.60 -5.26
N PHE A 533 -3.64 13.95 -4.42
CA PHE A 533 -3.47 14.35 -3.02
C PHE A 533 -2.84 15.74 -2.86
N PHE A 534 -1.81 16.07 -3.64
CA PHE A 534 -1.21 17.41 -3.61
C PHE A 534 -2.15 18.49 -4.13
N TRP A 535 -2.94 18.16 -5.15
CA TRP A 535 -4.02 19.04 -5.62
C TRP A 535 -5.06 19.26 -4.52
N LEU A 536 -5.52 18.20 -3.85
CA LEU A 536 -6.47 18.28 -2.75
C LEU A 536 -5.91 19.11 -1.58
N PHE A 537 -4.63 18.90 -1.26
CA PHE A 537 -3.91 19.73 -0.30
C PHE A 537 -3.94 21.21 -0.70
N SER A 538 -3.69 21.55 -1.96
CA SER A 538 -3.72 22.94 -2.43
C SER A 538 -5.08 23.63 -2.23
N VAL A 539 -6.17 22.88 -2.38
CA VAL A 539 -7.55 23.36 -2.17
C VAL A 539 -7.78 23.70 -0.70
N PHE A 540 -7.24 22.89 0.22
CA PHE A 540 -7.47 23.03 1.65
C PHE A 540 -6.35 23.71 2.44
N ALA A 541 -5.19 23.97 1.82
CA ALA A 541 -4.00 24.45 2.50
C ALA A 541 -4.20 25.79 3.21
N LYS A 542 -5.02 26.68 2.65
CA LYS A 542 -5.36 27.99 3.25
C LYS A 542 -6.57 27.92 4.19
N SER A 543 -7.17 26.74 4.37
CA SER A 543 -8.34 26.56 5.22
C SER A 543 -7.92 26.47 6.69
N PRO A 544 -8.47 27.32 7.59
CA PRO A 544 -8.19 27.20 9.01
C PRO A 544 -8.95 26.03 9.66
N ILE A 545 -9.85 25.36 8.92
CA ILE A 545 -10.75 24.35 9.45
C ILE A 545 -10.00 23.18 10.10
N PHE A 546 -8.95 22.68 9.44
CA PHE A 546 -8.19 21.53 9.91
C PHE A 546 -7.38 21.84 11.19
N PRO A 547 -6.63 22.95 11.27
CA PRO A 547 -5.99 23.39 12.52
C PRO A 547 -6.94 23.48 13.72
N TYR A 548 -8.07 24.19 13.59
CA TYR A 548 -9.04 24.35 14.69
C TYR A 548 -9.59 23.01 15.17
N ILE A 549 -9.89 22.14 14.21
CA ILE A 549 -10.51 20.86 14.47
C ILE A 549 -9.57 19.90 15.17
N TYR A 550 -8.39 19.70 14.60
CA TYR A 550 -7.42 18.76 15.14
C TYR A 550 -6.74 19.31 16.39
N GLY A 551 -6.81 20.63 16.64
CA GLY A 551 -6.27 21.28 17.83
C GLY A 551 -4.86 21.84 17.64
N PHE A 552 -4.44 22.06 16.39
CA PHE A 552 -3.20 22.76 16.05
C PHE A 552 -3.42 24.29 16.06
N VAL A 553 -3.97 24.82 17.15
CA VAL A 553 -4.18 26.25 17.40
C VAL A 553 -3.29 26.73 18.53
N ASP A 554 -2.69 27.90 18.40
CA ASP A 554 -1.88 28.46 19.49
C ASP A 554 -2.73 28.94 20.67
N LYS A 555 -2.04 29.44 21.72
CA LYS A 555 -2.68 29.92 22.95
C LYS A 555 -3.61 31.11 22.72
N ASP A 556 -3.40 31.87 21.64
CA ASP A 556 -4.18 33.04 21.27
C ASP A 556 -5.27 32.71 20.23
N GLY A 557 -5.37 31.44 19.81
CA GLY A 557 -6.35 30.94 18.85
C GLY A 557 -5.99 31.22 17.39
N ASN A 558 -4.76 31.66 17.10
CA ASN A 558 -4.28 31.90 15.75
C ASN A 558 -3.82 30.60 15.07
N THR A 559 -3.89 30.64 13.73
CA THR A 559 -3.50 29.53 12.83
C THR A 559 -2.44 30.00 11.83
N ASP A 560 -1.64 31.00 12.23
CA ASP A 560 -0.67 31.66 11.35
C ASP A 560 0.21 30.64 10.62
N LYS A 561 0.64 31.02 9.42
CA LYS A 561 1.37 30.18 8.44
C LYS A 561 2.73 29.72 8.99
N GLU A 562 2.70 28.75 9.87
CA GLU A 562 3.81 27.90 10.24
C GLU A 562 3.53 26.48 9.73
N TYR A 563 4.55 25.61 9.77
CA TYR A 563 4.43 24.18 9.43
C TYR A 563 3.24 23.48 10.10
N ARG A 564 2.70 24.02 11.19
CA ARG A 564 1.43 23.64 11.83
C ARG A 564 0.24 23.57 10.87
N GLN A 565 0.04 24.58 10.03
CA GLN A 565 -1.12 24.60 9.13
C GLN A 565 -0.98 23.50 8.07
N ILE A 566 0.21 23.37 7.49
CA ILE A 566 0.54 22.32 6.52
C ILE A 566 0.32 20.95 7.15
N LEU A 567 0.86 20.72 8.34
CA LEU A 567 0.72 19.47 9.09
C LEU A 567 -0.75 19.14 9.38
N ALA A 568 -1.53 20.09 9.88
CA ALA A 568 -2.94 19.88 10.21
C ALA A 568 -3.78 19.52 8.97
N VAL A 569 -3.54 20.20 7.84
CA VAL A 569 -4.22 19.90 6.57
C VAL A 569 -3.82 18.53 6.04
N LEU A 570 -2.52 18.18 6.08
CA LEU A 570 -2.04 16.86 5.67
C LEU A 570 -2.67 15.75 6.52
N LEU A 571 -2.63 15.86 7.85
CA LEU A 571 -3.24 14.89 8.76
C LEU A 571 -4.76 14.78 8.55
N GLY A 572 -5.43 15.91 8.33
CA GLY A 572 -6.87 15.95 8.06
C GLY A 572 -7.25 15.25 6.76
N ILE A 573 -6.53 15.51 5.67
CA ILE A 573 -6.73 14.84 4.38
C ILE A 573 -6.44 13.35 4.52
N MET A 574 -5.31 12.97 5.13
CA MET A 574 -4.92 11.57 5.30
C MET A 574 -5.91 10.78 6.15
N GLY A 575 -6.47 11.38 7.21
CA GLY A 575 -7.48 10.76 8.06
C GLY A 575 -8.78 10.37 7.35
N ILE A 576 -9.04 10.93 6.17
CA ILE A 576 -10.20 10.63 5.33
C ILE A 576 -9.80 9.77 4.14
N ALA A 577 -8.70 10.16 3.48
CA ALA A 577 -8.17 9.49 2.31
C ALA A 577 -7.80 8.03 2.57
N ILE A 578 -7.19 7.73 3.72
CA ILE A 578 -6.75 6.38 4.06
C ILE A 578 -7.96 5.43 4.17
N PRO A 579 -8.99 5.71 5.00
CA PRO A 579 -10.20 4.89 5.02
C PRO A 579 -10.88 4.76 3.66
N LEU A 580 -11.01 5.87 2.91
CA LEU A 580 -11.62 5.85 1.58
C LEU A 580 -10.85 4.98 0.58
N GLY A 581 -9.52 5.07 0.58
CA GLY A 581 -8.67 4.25 -0.29
C GLY A 581 -8.82 2.75 -0.04
N GLN A 582 -9.14 2.36 1.19
CA GLN A 582 -9.38 0.95 1.54
C GLN A 582 -10.73 0.44 1.02
N PHE A 583 -11.76 1.30 0.92
CA PHE A 583 -12.99 0.94 0.19
C PHE A 583 -12.74 0.73 -1.30
N MET A 584 -11.68 1.35 -1.85
CA MET A 584 -11.24 1.16 -3.24
C MET A 584 -10.34 -0.07 -3.43
N SER A 585 -10.09 -0.87 -2.38
CA SER A 585 -9.25 -2.08 -2.49
C SER A 585 -9.74 -3.08 -3.54
N PRO A 586 -11.04 -3.28 -3.81
CA PRO A 586 -11.48 -4.19 -4.87
C PRO A 586 -11.07 -3.74 -6.27
N LEU A 587 -11.04 -2.43 -6.52
CA LEU A 587 -10.55 -1.89 -7.79
C LEU A 587 -9.06 -2.19 -7.95
N TRP A 588 -8.28 -1.99 -6.89
CA TRP A 588 -6.86 -2.33 -6.87
C TRP A 588 -6.62 -3.83 -7.09
N ALA A 589 -7.34 -4.68 -6.35
CA ALA A 589 -7.29 -6.13 -6.48
C ALA A 589 -7.72 -6.60 -7.87
N TRP A 590 -8.67 -5.92 -8.52
CA TRP A 590 -9.06 -6.23 -9.90
C TRP A 590 -7.93 -5.96 -10.90
N VAL A 591 -7.27 -4.81 -10.80
CA VAL A 591 -6.12 -4.46 -11.66
C VAL A 591 -4.97 -5.46 -11.48
N THR A 592 -4.58 -5.74 -10.23
CA THR A 592 -3.47 -6.65 -9.95
C THR A 592 -3.77 -8.09 -10.38
N ARG A 593 -4.99 -8.58 -10.16
CA ARG A 593 -5.41 -9.90 -10.66
C ARG A 593 -5.39 -10.00 -12.18
N HIS A 594 -5.72 -8.93 -12.89
CA HIS A 594 -5.59 -8.91 -14.35
C HIS A 594 -4.13 -9.04 -14.79
N PHE A 595 -3.21 -8.33 -14.11
CA PHE A 595 -1.77 -8.45 -14.38
C PHE A 595 -1.23 -9.87 -14.17
N GLU A 596 -1.70 -10.57 -13.14
CA GLU A 596 -1.35 -11.98 -12.88
C GLU A 596 -1.83 -12.91 -14.01
N VAL A 597 -3.06 -12.72 -14.50
CA VAL A 597 -3.60 -13.54 -15.60
C VAL A 597 -2.77 -13.35 -16.87
N VAL A 598 -2.40 -12.11 -17.19
CA VAL A 598 -1.56 -11.78 -18.34
C VAL A 598 -0.16 -12.38 -18.20
N ALA A 599 0.42 -12.35 -17.00
CA ALA A 599 1.73 -12.95 -16.72
C ALA A 599 1.70 -14.50 -16.78
N ASP A 600 0.64 -15.12 -16.27
CA ASP A 600 0.41 -16.57 -16.37
C ASP A 600 0.26 -17.02 -17.83
N GLU A 601 -0.50 -16.26 -18.62
CA GLU A 601 -0.66 -16.50 -20.06
C GLU A 601 0.68 -16.36 -20.80
N TYR A 602 1.50 -15.36 -20.46
CA TYR A 602 2.83 -15.21 -21.03
C TYR A 602 3.72 -16.42 -20.75
N ALA A 603 3.75 -16.93 -19.51
CA ALA A 603 4.52 -18.13 -19.16
C ALA A 603 4.02 -19.37 -19.94
N LYS A 604 2.70 -19.55 -20.00
CA LYS A 604 2.05 -20.64 -20.76
C LYS A 604 2.39 -20.60 -22.24
N ASN A 605 2.32 -19.42 -22.87
CA ASN A 605 2.60 -19.23 -24.29
C ASN A 605 4.08 -19.46 -24.64
N ASN A 606 4.98 -19.35 -23.66
CA ASN A 606 6.39 -19.73 -23.79
C ASN A 606 6.67 -21.21 -23.42
N GLY A 607 5.62 -22.05 -23.39
CA GLY A 607 5.72 -23.50 -23.20
C GLY A 607 6.14 -23.94 -21.80
N GLN A 608 5.97 -23.08 -20.79
CA GLN A 608 6.42 -23.36 -19.42
C GLN A 608 5.33 -24.00 -18.58
N ASP A 609 5.70 -24.98 -17.75
CA ASP A 609 4.80 -25.59 -16.76
C ASP A 609 4.79 -24.77 -15.46
N LEU A 610 4.09 -23.63 -15.51
CA LEU A 610 3.86 -22.77 -14.35
C LEU A 610 2.91 -23.42 -13.33
N GLY A 611 1.98 -24.26 -13.78
CA GLY A 611 0.97 -24.88 -12.91
C GLY A 611 1.61 -25.76 -11.82
N THR A 612 2.55 -26.61 -12.20
CA THR A 612 3.30 -27.44 -11.25
C THR A 612 4.14 -26.59 -10.28
N ALA A 613 4.78 -25.53 -10.77
CA ALA A 613 5.55 -24.61 -9.92
C ALA A 613 4.66 -23.91 -8.87
N LEU A 614 3.48 -23.43 -9.28
CA LEU A 614 2.51 -22.80 -8.38
C LEU A 614 2.00 -23.78 -7.32
N VAL A 615 1.69 -25.02 -7.70
CA VAL A 615 1.28 -26.07 -6.75
C VAL A 615 2.38 -26.25 -5.71
N ILE A 616 3.63 -26.52 -6.13
CA ILE A 616 4.78 -26.71 -5.22
C ILE A 616 4.96 -25.53 -4.27
N LEU A 617 4.87 -24.28 -4.77
CA LEU A 617 4.98 -23.08 -3.95
C LEU A 617 3.83 -22.97 -2.93
N PHE A 618 2.60 -23.35 -3.31
CA PHE A 618 1.47 -23.40 -2.38
C PHE A 618 1.63 -24.50 -1.32
N GLN A 619 2.20 -25.65 -1.67
CA GLN A 619 2.52 -26.69 -0.68
C GLN A 619 3.54 -26.15 0.32
N GLN A 620 4.62 -25.51 -0.15
CA GLN A 620 5.68 -25.04 0.73
C GLN A 620 5.24 -23.91 1.66
N ASN A 621 4.40 -23.01 1.15
CA ASN A 621 3.95 -21.82 1.88
C ASN A 621 2.67 -22.06 2.71
N LEU A 622 2.07 -23.25 2.67
CA LEU A 622 0.78 -23.58 3.32
C LEU A 622 -0.30 -22.50 3.10
N LYS A 623 -0.45 -22.06 1.84
CA LYS A 623 -1.39 -21.01 1.46
C LYS A 623 -2.83 -21.51 1.51
N ASP A 624 -3.76 -20.59 1.73
CA ASP A 624 -5.19 -20.84 1.72
C ASP A 624 -5.66 -21.34 0.34
N LEU A 625 -6.37 -22.47 0.33
CA LEU A 625 -6.87 -23.14 -0.88
C LEU A 625 -8.35 -22.87 -1.15
N ASN A 626 -9.09 -22.32 -0.19
CA ASN A 626 -10.53 -22.14 -0.30
C ASN A 626 -11.00 -20.81 0.31
N PRO A 627 -10.51 -19.65 -0.20
CA PRO A 627 -10.90 -18.36 0.34
C PRO A 627 -12.38 -18.05 0.09
N ASP A 628 -13.03 -17.31 1.00
CA ASP A 628 -14.38 -16.80 0.79
C ASP A 628 -14.39 -15.82 -0.39
N PRO A 629 -15.35 -15.89 -1.32
CA PRO A 629 -15.38 -15.01 -2.48
C PRO A 629 -15.38 -13.52 -2.15
N LEU A 630 -16.08 -13.11 -1.08
CA LEU A 630 -16.09 -11.71 -0.66
C LEU A 630 -14.76 -11.31 -0.03
N TYR A 631 -14.12 -12.21 0.72
CA TYR A 631 -12.77 -12.00 1.21
C TYR A 631 -11.78 -11.83 0.05
N SER A 632 -11.78 -12.75 -0.90
CA SER A 632 -10.91 -12.72 -2.07
C SER A 632 -11.14 -11.49 -2.94
N PHE A 633 -12.38 -11.01 -3.03
CA PHE A 633 -12.73 -9.79 -3.75
C PHE A 633 -12.05 -8.54 -3.17
N PHE A 634 -11.90 -8.43 -1.85
CA PHE A 634 -11.32 -7.26 -1.18
C PHE A 634 -9.81 -7.36 -0.89
N TYR A 635 -9.31 -8.55 -0.56
CA TYR A 635 -7.95 -8.74 -0.04
C TYR A 635 -6.95 -9.33 -1.02
N ASP A 636 -7.39 -10.21 -1.93
CA ASP A 636 -6.44 -11.01 -2.71
C ASP A 636 -5.95 -10.23 -3.94
N ASN A 637 -4.66 -9.90 -3.95
CA ASN A 637 -3.99 -9.30 -5.10
C ASN A 637 -3.64 -10.33 -6.19
N HIS A 638 -3.79 -11.63 -5.90
CA HIS A 638 -3.62 -12.73 -6.84
C HIS A 638 -4.94 -13.48 -7.00
N PRO A 639 -5.28 -13.98 -8.20
CA PRO A 639 -6.43 -14.86 -8.35
C PRO A 639 -6.24 -16.14 -7.50
N PRO A 640 -7.33 -16.74 -6.98
CA PRO A 640 -7.26 -18.02 -6.28
C PRO A 640 -6.52 -19.08 -7.11
N LEU A 641 -5.78 -19.98 -6.44
CA LEU A 641 -4.97 -20.99 -7.14
C LEU A 641 -5.80 -21.82 -8.13
N ARG A 642 -7.03 -22.19 -7.75
CA ARG A 642 -7.98 -22.90 -8.62
C ARG A 642 -8.16 -22.21 -9.98
N ASP A 643 -8.35 -20.89 -9.96
CA ASP A 643 -8.63 -20.10 -11.16
C ASP A 643 -7.39 -20.00 -12.05
N ARG A 644 -6.21 -19.82 -11.43
CA ARG A 644 -4.91 -19.83 -12.14
C ARG A 644 -4.64 -21.19 -12.80
N LEU A 645 -4.79 -22.28 -12.07
CA LEU A 645 -4.57 -23.63 -12.61
C LEU A 645 -5.54 -23.98 -13.75
N LYS A 646 -6.80 -23.53 -13.63
CA LYS A 646 -7.79 -23.66 -14.71
C LYS A 646 -7.37 -22.87 -15.95
N ALA A 647 -6.91 -21.62 -15.80
CA ALA A 647 -6.42 -20.81 -16.92
C ALA A 647 -5.17 -21.42 -17.60
N LEU A 648 -4.31 -22.08 -16.80
CA LEU A 648 -3.12 -22.77 -17.27
C LEU A 648 -3.41 -24.14 -17.92
N ASN A 649 -4.65 -24.64 -17.88
CA ASN A 649 -5.02 -26.00 -18.33
C ASN A 649 -4.19 -27.10 -17.65
N TRP A 650 -3.87 -26.93 -16.37
CA TRP A 650 -3.03 -27.88 -15.62
C TRP A 650 -3.79 -29.17 -15.31
N LYS A 651 -3.13 -30.33 -15.48
CA LYS A 651 -3.78 -31.66 -15.51
C LYS A 651 -3.80 -32.43 -14.19
N GLY A 652 -3.29 -31.89 -13.10
CA GLY A 652 -3.21 -32.62 -11.82
C GLY A 652 -2.00 -33.55 -11.75
N ASP A 653 -1.17 -33.41 -10.71
CA ASP A 653 -0.14 -34.40 -10.36
C ASP A 653 -0.17 -34.67 -8.84
N ALA A 654 -0.83 -35.76 -8.46
CA ALA A 654 -0.92 -36.17 -7.05
C ALA A 654 0.42 -36.68 -6.50
N SER A 655 1.38 -37.04 -7.36
CA SER A 655 2.70 -37.49 -6.91
C SER A 655 3.51 -36.39 -6.21
N LEU A 656 3.16 -35.11 -6.43
CA LEU A 656 3.83 -33.96 -5.84
C LEU A 656 3.75 -33.96 -4.30
N VAL A 657 2.60 -34.35 -3.74
CA VAL A 657 2.42 -34.42 -2.27
C VAL A 657 3.37 -35.46 -1.67
N GLN A 658 3.45 -36.64 -2.29
CA GLN A 658 4.35 -37.70 -1.84
C GLN A 658 5.82 -37.28 -1.97
N LYS A 659 6.21 -36.73 -3.13
CA LYS A 659 7.58 -36.21 -3.37
C LYS A 659 7.99 -35.17 -2.32
N ARG A 660 7.08 -34.26 -1.95
CA ARG A 660 7.31 -33.27 -0.89
C ARG A 660 7.49 -33.91 0.48
N SER A 661 6.64 -34.89 0.82
CA SER A 661 6.75 -35.62 2.08
C SER A 661 8.09 -36.35 2.21
N ASP A 662 8.48 -37.08 1.16
CA ASP A 662 9.74 -37.83 1.09
C ASP A 662 10.95 -36.88 1.19
N MET A 663 10.91 -35.75 0.47
CA MET A 663 11.94 -34.71 0.56
C MET A 663 12.07 -34.17 1.98
N ARG A 664 10.96 -33.80 2.64
CA ARG A 664 10.99 -33.26 4.01
C ARG A 664 11.59 -34.26 5.00
N LYS A 665 11.22 -35.54 4.87
CA LYS A 665 11.77 -36.62 5.68
C LYS A 665 13.28 -36.75 5.49
N LEU A 666 13.74 -36.82 4.25
CA LEU A 666 15.15 -36.95 3.93
C LEU A 666 15.96 -35.71 4.36
N MET A 667 15.42 -34.50 4.17
CA MET A 667 16.05 -33.26 4.65
C MET A 667 16.22 -33.26 6.16
N LYS A 668 15.21 -33.73 6.91
CA LYS A 668 15.31 -33.87 8.37
C LYS A 668 16.38 -34.87 8.78
N GLU A 669 16.46 -36.02 8.09
CA GLU A 669 17.50 -37.02 8.33
C GLU A 669 18.91 -36.47 8.04
N ILE A 670 19.07 -35.68 6.97
CA ILE A 670 20.33 -34.99 6.63
C ILE A 670 20.69 -33.98 7.72
N GLU A 671 19.75 -33.10 8.11
CA GLU A 671 19.99 -32.09 9.16
C GLU A 671 20.36 -32.73 10.51
N GLU A 672 19.70 -33.84 10.89
CA GLU A 672 20.03 -34.57 12.11
C GLU A 672 21.43 -35.20 12.05
N LYS A 673 21.84 -35.74 10.89
CA LYS A 673 23.19 -36.26 10.68
C LYS A 673 24.23 -35.15 10.76
N GLU A 674 24.00 -34.03 10.07
CA GLU A 674 24.87 -32.86 10.09
C GLU A 674 25.03 -32.31 11.52
N GLN A 675 23.93 -32.16 12.27
CA GLN A 675 23.99 -31.70 13.66
C GLN A 675 24.76 -32.65 14.57
N LYS A 676 24.55 -33.96 14.43
CA LYS A 676 25.31 -34.98 15.19
C LYS A 676 26.80 -34.91 14.85
N GLU A 677 27.15 -34.71 13.59
CA GLU A 677 28.54 -34.60 13.15
C GLU A 677 29.21 -33.31 13.64
N ILE A 678 28.50 -32.17 13.58
CA ILE A 678 28.96 -30.90 14.16
C ILE A 678 29.17 -31.04 15.68
N GLN A 679 28.22 -31.65 16.39
CA GLN A 679 28.32 -31.84 17.82
C GLN A 679 29.50 -32.76 18.18
N ARG A 680 29.66 -33.86 17.44
CA ARG A 680 30.82 -34.76 17.58
C ARG A 680 32.14 -34.02 17.37
N LYS A 681 32.24 -33.18 16.32
CA LYS A 681 33.46 -32.38 16.05
C LYS A 681 33.72 -31.34 17.14
N LYS A 682 32.69 -30.67 17.67
CA LYS A 682 32.82 -29.77 18.83
C LYS A 682 33.32 -30.50 20.07
N ASP A 683 32.84 -31.73 20.29
CA ASP A 683 33.26 -32.55 21.42
C ASP A 683 34.68 -33.09 21.24
N GLU A 684 35.10 -33.46 20.02
CA GLU A 684 36.49 -33.79 19.68
C GLU A 684 37.42 -32.58 19.88
N GLN A 685 36.99 -31.37 19.49
CA GLN A 685 37.76 -30.14 19.68
C GLN A 685 37.86 -29.70 21.14
N LYS A 686 36.84 -29.99 21.98
CA LYS A 686 36.93 -29.78 23.44
C LYS A 686 37.83 -30.78 24.15
N ARG A 687 38.04 -31.95 23.54
CA ARG A 687 38.89 -33.03 24.08
C ARG A 687 40.37 -32.86 23.73
N LYS A 688 40.65 -32.32 22.54
CA LYS A 688 41.99 -31.83 22.16
C LYS A 688 42.31 -30.54 22.93
#